data_AF-A0A7C1W489-F1
#
_entry.id   AF-A0A7C1W489-F1
#
_cell.length_a   1.000
_cell.length_b   1.000
_cell.length_c   1.000
_cell.angle_alpha   90.00
_cell.angle_beta   90.00
_cell.angle_gamma   90.00
#
_symmetry.space_group_name_H-M   'P 1'
#
loop_
_entity.id
_entity.type
_entity.pdbx_description
1 polymer ?
#
loop_
_entity_poly.entity_id
_entity_poly.type
_entity_poly.pdbx_seq_one_letter_code
_entity_poly.pdbx_strand_id
1 'polypeptide(L)'
;MVVDLEQYKNLRKTIKFHKILNIQIILCYRACNDMKQPTSLKLTVIILIMFHLLTLNLLLGNHCMAKHENILHVDDDGEAEYSSIQEALKHAQHGDTVFVHNGTYFENLTVNKPITLLGEDKKTTTIVNNETTQVVHVISDFVNIKGFTITSNVQSTQHIIGVKIASNNTRVTDCIIMNNSGDGIVITSLSSNNVIQGNIIINNMECGVSAAYINHTKIEGNQIINNRVGVSLCSSFYNRITENAIVNYTEHGVKMCGSSNHNLIYLNDIANRQIQAFDLHENIWYNQTLQRGNYWGDYNGIDANGDGVGDTPYNIYGGGNQDIYPLTKPVVSKNFSWTKHEDREVQPISNNSLKKVCILVFYNPVCDSCLKTLGYINSLNKRYNLGIVAYNVLTQEGLELQQRYFTAFKVPKEKRGMFSLFIGNKCFTSEEEVFSDLEHEIHGYMSTGCDCPEAGGNNDAAVVFSTLDASHIAASGLMNGVNPCVFATFVFFIAYLGFSKINRKITMATGFLFAAAVFLTYLLIELGFFQPFYLIPGVPLVSHLIYVSAALFALLAAFLNLLGYIDMRKQRSVIYKPRWFFRRKEGCFVGFSTSGKILVVLPILSFLTGFLLSLLRFSCTNQVHLLTIMYVAMAVPVLKNQAVLYLLLYNTVFILPLLVLTV
;
A
#
# COMPACT_ATOMS: atom_id res chain seq x y z
N MET A 1 -5.45 -23.70 -19.52
CA MET A 1 -5.51 -22.23 -19.72
C MET A 1 -6.95 -21.84 -19.98
N VAL A 2 -7.72 -21.59 -18.93
CA VAL A 2 -9.06 -21.00 -19.04
C VAL A 2 -8.87 -19.54 -18.68
N VAL A 3 -8.90 -18.67 -19.70
CA VAL A 3 -8.86 -17.23 -19.53
C VAL A 3 -10.17 -16.82 -18.88
N ASP A 4 -10.05 -16.17 -17.73
CA ASP A 4 -11.13 -15.58 -16.96
C ASP A 4 -12.05 -14.73 -17.85
N LEU A 5 -13.29 -15.21 -18.01
CA LEU A 5 -14.34 -14.60 -18.84
C LEU A 5 -14.72 -13.20 -18.34
N GLU A 6 -14.40 -12.86 -17.09
CA GLU A 6 -14.67 -11.57 -16.48
C GLU A 6 -13.56 -10.56 -16.77
N GLN A 7 -12.29 -10.99 -16.75
CA GLN A 7 -11.17 -10.22 -17.31
C GLN A 7 -11.38 -9.96 -18.81
N TYR A 8 -11.85 -10.94 -19.59
CA TYR A 8 -12.11 -10.74 -21.03
C TYR A 8 -13.28 -9.76 -21.27
N LYS A 9 -14.31 -9.74 -20.42
CA LYS A 9 -15.42 -8.79 -20.49
C LYS A 9 -14.99 -7.35 -20.14
N ASN A 10 -14.15 -7.19 -19.11
CA ASN A 10 -13.60 -5.89 -18.74
C ASN A 10 -12.59 -5.40 -19.78
N LEU A 11 -11.71 -6.26 -20.30
CA LEU A 11 -10.81 -5.93 -21.40
C LEU A 11 -11.58 -5.59 -22.68
N ARG A 12 -12.68 -6.29 -23.01
CA ARG A 12 -13.58 -5.92 -24.13
C ARG A 12 -14.28 -4.57 -23.92
N LYS A 13 -14.66 -4.22 -22.69
CA LYS A 13 -15.23 -2.90 -22.37
C LYS A 13 -14.19 -1.80 -22.53
N THR A 14 -12.97 -1.99 -22.03
CA THR A 14 -11.85 -1.05 -22.16
C THR A 14 -11.39 -0.90 -23.62
N ILE A 15 -11.34 -1.99 -24.40
CA ILE A 15 -11.04 -1.98 -25.84
C ILE A 15 -12.20 -1.36 -26.65
N LYS A 16 -13.47 -1.60 -26.29
CA LYS A 16 -14.62 -0.90 -26.90
C LYS A 16 -14.56 0.60 -26.60
N PHE A 17 -14.21 0.99 -25.38
CA PHE A 17 -14.05 2.39 -24.99
C PHE A 17 -12.90 3.06 -25.76
N HIS A 18 -11.73 2.40 -25.87
CA HIS A 18 -10.61 2.86 -26.70
C HIS A 18 -10.95 2.91 -28.19
N LYS A 19 -11.74 1.96 -28.71
CA LYS A 19 -12.21 2.00 -30.11
C LYS A 19 -13.20 3.14 -30.36
N ILE A 20 -14.11 3.41 -29.42
CA ILE A 20 -15.04 4.55 -29.50
C ILE A 20 -14.27 5.89 -29.40
N LEU A 21 -13.24 5.96 -28.54
CA LEU A 21 -12.37 7.13 -28.38
C LEU A 21 -11.50 7.37 -29.63
N ASN A 22 -10.89 6.32 -30.20
CA ASN A 22 -10.16 6.42 -31.46
C ASN A 22 -11.06 6.80 -32.62
N ILE A 23 -12.32 6.32 -32.65
CA ILE A 23 -13.31 6.72 -33.66
C ILE A 23 -13.72 8.19 -33.46
N GLN A 24 -13.90 8.68 -32.23
CA GLN A 24 -14.17 10.09 -31.96
C GLN A 24 -12.99 11.00 -32.30
N ILE A 25 -11.76 10.58 -32.03
CA ILE A 25 -10.54 11.31 -32.39
C ILE A 25 -10.37 11.34 -33.92
N ILE A 26 -10.58 10.22 -34.61
CA ILE A 26 -10.53 10.14 -36.08
C ILE A 26 -11.67 10.95 -36.73
N LEU A 27 -12.87 10.96 -36.14
CA LEU A 27 -14.00 11.76 -36.62
C LEU A 27 -13.81 13.27 -36.36
N CYS A 28 -13.27 13.66 -35.20
CA CYS A 28 -12.88 15.06 -34.94
C CYS A 28 -11.73 15.50 -35.83
N TYR A 29 -10.75 14.62 -36.09
CA TYR A 29 -9.62 14.89 -36.98
C TYR A 29 -10.06 15.02 -38.45
N ARG A 30 -10.93 14.12 -38.93
CA ARG A 30 -11.55 14.22 -40.28
C ARG A 30 -12.42 15.47 -40.39
N ALA A 31 -13.24 15.78 -39.39
CA ALA A 31 -14.04 17.01 -39.36
C ALA A 31 -13.17 18.29 -39.35
N CYS A 32 -11.96 18.25 -38.77
CA CYS A 32 -11.03 19.38 -38.77
C CYS A 32 -10.31 19.56 -40.12
N ASN A 33 -10.07 18.47 -40.86
CA ASN A 33 -9.39 18.48 -42.16
C ASN A 33 -10.28 19.00 -43.29
N ASP A 34 -11.60 18.79 -43.21
CA ASP A 34 -12.57 19.24 -44.22
C ASP A 34 -13.01 20.72 -44.06
N MET A 35 -12.52 21.43 -43.02
CA MET A 35 -12.96 22.78 -42.69
C MET A 35 -12.01 23.89 -43.21
N LYS A 36 -12.46 24.62 -44.23
CA LYS A 36 -11.96 25.97 -44.60
C LYS A 36 -12.40 27.02 -43.55
N GLN A 37 -11.86 26.98 -42.34
CA GLN A 37 -12.20 27.89 -41.23
C GLN A 37 -10.98 28.72 -40.74
N PRO A 38 -11.18 29.92 -40.17
CA PRO A 38 -10.12 30.82 -39.71
C PRO A 38 -9.30 30.24 -38.53
N THR A 39 -8.02 30.63 -38.46
CA THR A 39 -7.00 30.12 -37.51
C THR A 39 -7.39 30.22 -36.03
N SER A 40 -8.22 31.19 -35.65
CA SER A 40 -8.70 31.42 -34.28
C SER A 40 -9.65 30.33 -33.77
N LEU A 41 -10.39 29.66 -34.65
CA LEU A 41 -11.35 28.62 -34.29
C LEU A 41 -10.68 27.25 -34.10
N LYS A 42 -9.61 26.98 -34.85
CA LYS A 42 -8.75 25.81 -34.64
C LYS A 42 -8.08 25.88 -33.26
N LEU A 43 -7.69 27.08 -32.81
CA LEU A 43 -7.12 27.32 -31.48
C LEU A 43 -8.10 26.97 -30.34
N THR A 44 -9.38 27.31 -30.46
CA THR A 44 -10.37 27.10 -29.39
C THR A 44 -10.72 25.63 -29.18
N VAL A 45 -10.90 24.88 -30.28
CA VAL A 45 -11.14 23.43 -30.24
C VAL A 45 -9.93 22.70 -29.65
N ILE A 46 -8.72 23.20 -29.90
CA ILE A 46 -7.48 22.63 -29.38
C ILE A 46 -7.28 22.95 -27.90
N ILE A 47 -7.58 24.17 -27.44
CA ILE A 47 -7.59 24.48 -26.00
C ILE A 47 -8.57 23.55 -25.27
N LEU A 48 -9.74 23.28 -25.85
CA LEU A 48 -10.72 22.36 -25.28
C LEU A 48 -10.23 20.91 -25.27
N ILE A 49 -9.57 20.42 -26.34
CA ILE A 49 -8.98 19.06 -26.39
C ILE A 49 -7.79 18.93 -25.44
N MET A 50 -6.90 19.93 -25.36
CA MET A 50 -5.76 19.97 -24.44
C MET A 50 -6.22 19.98 -22.99
N PHE A 51 -7.25 20.78 -22.67
CA PHE A 51 -7.83 20.79 -21.34
C PHE A 51 -8.53 19.46 -21.04
N HIS A 52 -9.20 18.86 -22.03
CA HIS A 52 -9.85 17.55 -21.85
C HIS A 52 -8.84 16.42 -21.63
N LEU A 53 -7.70 16.40 -22.35
CA LEU A 53 -6.60 15.44 -22.15
C LEU A 53 -5.85 15.67 -20.84
N LEU A 54 -5.64 16.92 -20.42
CA LEU A 54 -5.10 17.27 -19.10
C LEU A 54 -6.02 16.72 -18.00
N THR A 55 -7.34 16.86 -18.18
CA THR A 55 -8.33 16.41 -17.20
C THR A 55 -8.58 14.91 -17.21
N LEU A 56 -8.43 14.24 -18.36
CA LEU A 56 -8.49 12.79 -18.48
C LEU A 56 -7.25 12.15 -17.83
N ASN A 57 -6.07 12.79 -17.92
CA ASN A 57 -4.88 12.38 -17.18
C ASN A 57 -5.01 12.65 -15.67
N LEU A 58 -5.66 13.73 -15.25
CA LEU A 58 -6.01 13.97 -13.84
C LEU A 58 -7.02 12.93 -13.32
N LEU A 59 -7.97 12.49 -14.15
CA LEU A 59 -8.96 11.45 -13.82
C LEU A 59 -8.38 10.03 -13.87
N LEU A 60 -7.38 9.75 -14.71
CA LEU A 60 -6.69 8.45 -14.80
C LEU A 60 -5.52 8.35 -13.82
N GLY A 61 -5.03 9.47 -13.28
CA GLY A 61 -4.14 9.51 -12.11
C GLY A 61 -4.84 9.15 -10.79
N ASN A 62 -6.16 8.91 -10.79
CA ASN A 62 -6.99 8.66 -9.61
C ASN A 62 -6.79 7.31 -8.90
N HIS A 63 -5.66 6.63 -9.06
CA HIS A 63 -5.23 5.63 -8.08
C HIS A 63 -3.92 6.00 -7.39
N CYS A 64 -3.68 7.30 -7.21
CA CYS A 64 -3.00 7.78 -6.02
C CYS A 64 -3.95 8.76 -5.33
N MET A 65 -4.88 8.25 -4.53
CA MET A 65 -5.37 9.08 -3.44
C MET A 65 -4.13 9.40 -2.60
N ALA A 66 -3.79 10.68 -2.50
CA ALA A 66 -2.91 11.12 -1.44
C ALA A 66 -3.51 10.55 -0.15
N LYS A 67 -2.74 9.68 0.50
CA LYS A 67 -3.11 8.99 1.72
C LYS A 67 -3.34 10.09 2.76
N HIS A 68 -4.59 10.49 2.93
CA HIS A 68 -5.01 11.28 4.07
C HIS A 68 -5.04 10.28 5.22
N GLU A 69 -3.89 10.08 5.85
CA GLU A 69 -3.77 9.31 7.08
C GLU A 69 -3.80 10.30 8.22
N ASN A 70 -4.98 10.86 8.48
CA ASN A 70 -5.16 11.52 9.76
C ASN A 70 -5.30 10.43 10.82
N ILE A 71 -4.67 10.66 11.97
CA ILE A 71 -4.76 9.77 13.12
C ILE A 71 -5.70 10.44 14.11
N LEU A 72 -6.88 9.86 14.31
CA LEU A 72 -7.82 10.28 15.33
C LEU A 72 -7.48 9.49 16.60
N HIS A 73 -7.11 10.21 17.66
CA HIS A 73 -6.75 9.61 18.94
C HIS A 73 -7.99 9.47 19.83
N VAL A 74 -8.14 8.28 20.42
CA VAL A 74 -9.21 7.96 21.36
C VAL A 74 -8.60 7.55 22.69
N ASP A 75 -9.07 8.13 23.79
CA ASP A 75 -8.65 7.78 25.15
C ASP A 75 -9.82 7.84 26.13
N ASP A 76 -9.98 6.83 26.99
CA ASP A 76 -11.13 6.71 27.89
C ASP A 76 -11.06 7.67 29.10
N ASP A 77 -9.87 8.22 29.38
CA ASP A 77 -9.62 9.21 30.42
C ASP A 77 -9.85 10.67 29.97
N GLY A 78 -10.06 10.90 28.68
CA GLY A 78 -10.31 12.21 28.08
C GLY A 78 -9.06 13.03 27.73
N GLU A 79 -7.86 12.44 27.74
CA GLU A 79 -6.63 13.11 27.31
C GLU A 79 -6.49 13.24 25.78
N ALA A 80 -7.31 12.52 25.01
CA ALA A 80 -7.36 12.57 23.55
C ALA A 80 -8.53 13.38 22.97
N GLU A 81 -8.57 13.51 21.63
CA GLU A 81 -9.62 14.24 20.90
C GLU A 81 -11.01 13.62 21.10
N TYR A 82 -11.07 12.30 21.21
CA TYR A 82 -12.31 11.54 21.43
C TYR A 82 -12.19 10.66 22.65
N SER A 83 -13.28 10.54 23.42
CA SER A 83 -13.39 9.57 24.52
C SER A 83 -14.16 8.29 24.17
N SER A 84 -14.73 8.24 22.96
CA SER A 84 -15.44 7.08 22.41
C SER A 84 -14.88 6.71 21.05
N ILE A 85 -14.66 5.42 20.85
CA ILE A 85 -14.18 4.87 19.58
C ILE A 85 -15.24 5.11 18.49
N GLN A 86 -16.53 4.91 18.82
CA GLN A 86 -17.60 5.09 17.87
C GLN A 86 -17.75 6.55 17.42
N GLU A 87 -17.51 7.52 18.29
CA GLU A 87 -17.48 8.94 17.93
C GLU A 87 -16.30 9.27 17.00
N ALA A 88 -15.11 8.75 17.26
CA ALA A 88 -13.98 8.89 16.35
C ALA A 88 -14.28 8.28 14.97
N LEU A 89 -14.90 7.09 14.92
CA LEU A 89 -15.33 6.46 13.66
C LEU A 89 -16.33 7.32 12.87
N LYS A 90 -17.22 8.06 13.55
CA LYS A 90 -18.16 8.98 12.91
C LYS A 90 -17.44 10.16 12.25
N HIS A 91 -16.40 10.68 12.88
CA HIS A 91 -15.62 11.82 12.38
C HIS A 91 -14.52 11.42 11.36
N ALA A 92 -14.02 10.20 11.46
CA ALA A 92 -13.00 9.67 10.55
C ALA A 92 -13.44 9.74 9.07
N GLN A 93 -12.51 10.08 8.20
CA GLN A 93 -12.64 10.05 6.75
C GLN A 93 -12.13 8.72 6.19
N HIS A 94 -12.31 8.51 4.89
CA HIS A 94 -11.86 7.29 4.22
C HIS A 94 -10.34 7.24 4.22
N GLY A 95 -9.76 6.14 4.71
CA GLY A 95 -8.31 5.93 4.82
C GLY A 95 -7.69 6.39 6.13
N ASP A 96 -8.44 7.07 7.01
CA ASP A 96 -7.93 7.52 8.30
C ASP A 96 -7.63 6.33 9.23
N THR A 97 -6.79 6.60 10.23
CA THR A 97 -6.53 5.68 11.35
C THR A 97 -7.22 6.19 12.60
N VAL A 98 -8.02 5.35 13.24
CA VAL A 98 -8.51 5.58 14.60
C VAL A 98 -7.56 4.83 15.54
N PHE A 99 -6.70 5.58 16.23
CA PHE A 99 -5.75 5.06 17.20
C PHE A 99 -6.36 5.13 18.60
N VAL A 100 -6.46 3.99 19.27
CA VAL A 100 -7.13 3.85 20.55
C VAL A 100 -6.10 3.52 21.63
N HIS A 101 -5.96 4.43 22.58
CA HIS A 101 -5.05 4.29 23.71
C HIS A 101 -5.48 3.16 24.66
N ASN A 102 -4.55 2.72 25.50
CA ASN A 102 -4.83 1.71 26.53
C ASN A 102 -6.00 2.12 27.41
N GLY A 103 -7.00 1.25 27.55
CA GLY A 103 -8.24 1.61 28.23
C GLY A 103 -9.30 0.53 28.05
N THR A 104 -10.43 0.69 28.75
CA THR A 104 -11.57 -0.22 28.65
C THR A 104 -12.79 0.52 28.12
N TYR A 105 -13.14 0.22 26.87
CA TYR A 105 -14.19 0.89 26.13
C TYR A 105 -15.46 0.03 26.10
N PHE A 106 -16.50 0.47 26.82
CA PHE A 106 -17.81 -0.20 26.85
C PHE A 106 -18.67 0.28 25.68
N GLU A 107 -18.42 -0.27 24.50
CA GLU A 107 -19.00 0.21 23.25
C GLU A 107 -19.33 -0.95 22.29
N ASN A 108 -20.25 -0.67 21.35
CA ASN A 108 -20.51 -1.54 20.22
C ASN A 108 -20.17 -0.78 18.94
N LEU A 109 -19.20 -1.28 18.19
CA LEU A 109 -18.63 -0.56 17.06
C LEU A 109 -19.31 -0.98 15.75
N THR A 110 -19.74 0.00 14.97
CA THR A 110 -20.13 -0.18 13.57
C THR A 110 -19.12 0.55 12.68
N VAL A 111 -18.31 -0.24 11.96
CA VAL A 111 -17.30 0.26 11.05
C VAL A 111 -17.87 0.26 9.63
N ASN A 112 -18.29 1.44 9.18
CA ASN A 112 -18.98 1.65 7.90
C ASN A 112 -18.17 2.49 6.89
N LYS A 113 -16.89 2.74 7.16
CA LYS A 113 -15.93 3.41 6.27
C LYS A 113 -14.63 2.59 6.16
N PRO A 114 -13.89 2.67 5.04
CA PRO A 114 -12.59 2.01 4.88
C PRO A 114 -11.56 2.73 5.74
N ILE A 115 -11.22 2.16 6.89
CA ILE A 115 -10.35 2.79 7.90
C ILE A 115 -9.47 1.75 8.59
N THR A 116 -8.41 2.22 9.23
CA THR A 116 -7.63 1.40 10.16
C THR A 116 -8.05 1.69 11.59
N LEU A 117 -8.58 0.70 12.29
CA LEU A 117 -8.86 0.74 13.71
C LEU A 117 -7.69 0.04 14.42
N LEU A 118 -6.90 0.80 15.18
CA LEU A 118 -5.65 0.36 15.78
C LEU A 118 -5.65 0.60 17.30
N GLY A 119 -5.63 -0.47 18.08
CA GLY A 119 -5.40 -0.40 19.52
C GLY A 119 -3.91 -0.34 19.82
N GLU A 120 -3.56 0.43 20.85
CA GLU A 120 -2.18 0.65 21.28
C GLU A 120 -1.47 -0.68 21.63
N ASP A 121 -2.13 -1.55 22.40
CA ASP A 121 -1.66 -2.91 22.68
C ASP A 121 -2.84 -3.84 22.94
N LYS A 122 -2.85 -5.02 22.29
CA LYS A 122 -3.94 -5.98 22.39
C LYS A 122 -4.23 -6.48 23.80
N LYS A 123 -3.30 -6.37 24.75
CA LYS A 123 -3.48 -6.81 26.14
C LYS A 123 -4.12 -5.74 27.03
N THR A 124 -4.08 -4.47 26.63
CA THR A 124 -4.47 -3.33 27.47
C THR A 124 -5.55 -2.46 26.82
N THR A 125 -5.71 -2.47 25.50
CA THR A 125 -6.81 -1.81 24.80
C THR A 125 -7.99 -2.78 24.63
N THR A 126 -9.00 -2.64 25.49
CA THR A 126 -10.12 -3.59 25.58
C THR A 126 -11.43 -2.97 25.13
N ILE A 127 -12.13 -3.63 24.21
CA ILE A 127 -13.51 -3.31 23.82
C ILE A 127 -14.44 -4.34 24.46
N VAL A 128 -15.37 -3.85 25.28
CA VAL A 128 -16.36 -4.65 26.00
C VAL A 128 -17.74 -4.38 25.43
N ASN A 129 -18.50 -5.44 25.12
CA ASN A 129 -19.89 -5.31 24.67
C ASN A 129 -20.71 -4.42 25.61
N ASN A 130 -21.55 -3.57 25.03
CA ASN A 130 -22.51 -2.72 25.72
C ASN A 130 -23.94 -3.13 25.32
N GLU A 131 -24.35 -4.34 25.74
CA GLU A 131 -25.72 -4.89 25.62
C GLU A 131 -26.26 -5.11 24.19
N THR A 132 -25.42 -5.44 23.21
CA THR A 132 -25.87 -5.83 21.85
C THR A 132 -25.45 -7.24 21.46
N THR A 133 -25.85 -7.68 20.26
CA THR A 133 -25.54 -9.01 19.71
C THR A 133 -24.13 -9.12 19.11
N GLN A 134 -23.38 -8.02 19.02
CA GLN A 134 -22.06 -8.01 18.40
C GLN A 134 -21.20 -6.86 18.93
N VAL A 135 -19.94 -7.13 19.30
CA VAL A 135 -19.04 -6.09 19.84
C VAL A 135 -18.50 -5.20 18.72
N VAL A 136 -18.04 -5.79 17.63
CA VAL A 136 -17.57 -5.06 16.43
C VAL A 136 -18.27 -5.58 15.18
N HIS A 137 -18.91 -4.69 14.42
CA HIS A 137 -19.59 -5.00 13.17
C HIS A 137 -18.97 -4.22 12.00
N VAL A 138 -18.36 -4.94 11.07
CA VAL A 138 -17.64 -4.39 9.93
C VAL A 138 -18.48 -4.51 8.66
N ILE A 139 -18.95 -3.37 8.17
CA ILE A 139 -19.85 -3.27 7.01
C ILE A 139 -19.11 -2.73 5.78
N SER A 140 -18.03 -1.96 5.97
CA SER A 140 -17.25 -1.37 4.88
C SER A 140 -16.11 -2.26 4.44
N ASP A 141 -15.85 -2.27 3.12
CA ASP A 141 -14.67 -2.93 2.56
C ASP A 141 -13.38 -2.21 2.97
N PHE A 142 -12.24 -2.90 2.90
CA PHE A 142 -10.90 -2.33 3.18
C PHE A 142 -10.73 -1.80 4.61
N VAL A 143 -11.32 -2.47 5.59
CA VAL A 143 -11.14 -2.18 7.01
C VAL A 143 -10.01 -3.02 7.59
N ASN A 144 -9.14 -2.39 8.38
CA ASN A 144 -8.10 -3.08 9.14
C ASN A 144 -8.37 -2.91 10.64
N ILE A 145 -8.50 -4.01 11.38
CA ILE A 145 -8.65 -4.02 12.84
C ILE A 145 -7.43 -4.71 13.42
N LYS A 146 -6.74 -4.03 14.34
CA LYS A 146 -5.52 -4.54 14.96
C LYS A 146 -5.36 -4.10 16.40
N GLY A 147 -4.81 -4.98 17.25
CA GLY A 147 -4.28 -4.57 18.55
C GLY A 147 -5.33 -4.40 19.65
N PHE A 148 -6.44 -5.15 19.61
CA PHE A 148 -7.51 -5.07 20.61
C PHE A 148 -7.70 -6.38 21.36
N THR A 149 -8.12 -6.30 22.63
CA THR A 149 -8.95 -7.32 23.26
C THR A 149 -10.42 -7.02 22.99
N ILE A 150 -11.19 -8.01 22.52
CA ILE A 150 -12.63 -7.89 22.21
C ILE A 150 -13.38 -8.97 22.99
N THR A 151 -14.30 -8.55 23.87
CA THR A 151 -14.98 -9.44 24.82
C THR A 151 -16.42 -9.00 25.11
N SER A 152 -17.30 -9.95 25.47
CA SER A 152 -18.69 -9.64 25.80
C SER A 152 -18.99 -9.50 27.30
N ASN A 153 -18.06 -9.92 28.16
CA ASN A 153 -18.28 -10.17 29.59
C ASN A 153 -19.35 -11.27 29.87
N VAL A 154 -19.06 -12.18 30.79
CA VAL A 154 -19.59 -13.56 30.79
C VAL A 154 -21.02 -13.71 31.39
N GLN A 155 -21.80 -12.64 31.51
CA GLN A 155 -23.11 -12.69 32.20
C GLN A 155 -24.35 -12.60 31.29
N SER A 156 -24.17 -12.63 29.96
CA SER A 156 -25.30 -12.51 29.03
C SER A 156 -25.82 -13.88 28.56
N THR A 157 -27.15 -14.04 28.55
CA THR A 157 -27.85 -15.18 27.92
C THR A 157 -28.03 -15.01 26.41
N GLN A 158 -27.69 -13.84 25.87
CA GLN A 158 -27.79 -13.58 24.43
C GLN A 158 -26.59 -14.16 23.69
N HIS A 159 -26.80 -14.56 22.43
CA HIS A 159 -25.72 -15.00 21.54
C HIS A 159 -24.94 -13.79 21.01
N ILE A 160 -23.78 -13.49 21.62
CA ILE A 160 -22.98 -12.30 21.31
C ILE A 160 -21.77 -12.70 20.47
N ILE A 161 -21.60 -12.03 19.34
CA ILE A 161 -20.46 -12.21 18.45
C ILE A 161 -19.35 -11.21 18.81
N GLY A 162 -18.10 -11.67 18.90
CA GLY A 162 -16.96 -10.76 19.11
C GLY A 162 -16.80 -9.80 17.93
N VAL A 163 -16.47 -10.35 16.75
CA VAL A 163 -16.31 -9.58 15.51
C VAL A 163 -17.16 -10.16 14.39
N LYS A 164 -18.07 -9.35 13.83
CA LYS A 164 -18.86 -9.71 12.66
C LYS A 164 -18.38 -8.96 11.43
N ILE A 165 -18.00 -9.68 10.39
CA ILE A 165 -17.53 -9.16 9.11
C ILE A 165 -18.59 -9.43 8.05
N ALA A 166 -19.14 -8.36 7.48
CA ALA A 166 -20.12 -8.36 6.41
C ALA A 166 -19.62 -7.60 5.16
N SER A 167 -18.29 -7.60 4.96
CA SER A 167 -17.55 -6.78 3.98
C SER A 167 -16.36 -7.55 3.38
N ASN A 168 -15.80 -7.03 2.29
CA ASN A 168 -14.65 -7.58 1.58
C ASN A 168 -13.33 -6.90 1.97
N ASN A 169 -12.21 -7.58 1.74
CA ASN A 169 -10.86 -7.03 1.97
C ASN A 169 -10.65 -6.53 3.41
N THR A 170 -11.38 -7.10 4.37
CA THR A 170 -11.23 -6.81 5.80
C THR A 170 -10.08 -7.62 6.38
N ARG A 171 -9.26 -6.97 7.20
CA ARG A 171 -8.17 -7.61 7.94
C ARG A 171 -8.45 -7.51 9.43
N VAL A 172 -8.50 -8.64 10.13
CA VAL A 172 -8.52 -8.70 11.59
C VAL A 172 -7.22 -9.37 12.01
N THR A 173 -6.33 -8.60 12.63
CA THR A 173 -4.97 -9.06 12.92
C THR A 173 -4.52 -8.75 14.33
N ASP A 174 -3.75 -9.64 14.94
CA ASP A 174 -3.10 -9.38 16.24
C ASP A 174 -4.09 -8.93 17.34
N CYS A 175 -5.30 -9.49 17.36
CA CYS A 175 -6.32 -9.25 18.39
C CYS A 175 -6.45 -10.45 19.34
N ILE A 176 -6.97 -10.20 20.54
CA ILE A 176 -7.45 -11.22 21.48
C ILE A 176 -8.98 -11.17 21.47
N ILE A 177 -9.64 -12.23 21.01
CA ILE A 177 -11.10 -12.29 20.89
C ILE A 177 -11.58 -13.41 21.80
N MET A 178 -12.17 -13.02 22.93
CA MET A 178 -12.39 -13.96 24.03
C MET A 178 -13.69 -13.79 24.77
N ASN A 179 -14.12 -14.89 25.41
CA ASN A 179 -15.24 -14.91 26.35
C ASN A 179 -16.54 -14.33 25.78
N ASN A 180 -16.77 -14.50 24.47
CA ASN A 180 -18.03 -14.14 23.84
C ASN A 180 -19.02 -15.31 23.99
N SER A 181 -20.27 -14.99 24.32
CA SER A 181 -21.34 -15.98 24.52
C SER A 181 -21.85 -16.63 23.22
N GLY A 182 -21.42 -16.12 22.05
CA GLY A 182 -21.60 -16.75 20.75
C GLY A 182 -20.25 -17.07 20.10
N ASP A 183 -20.13 -16.79 18.80
CA ASP A 183 -18.89 -16.98 18.05
C ASP A 183 -17.85 -15.87 18.34
N GLY A 184 -16.57 -16.21 18.27
CA GLY A 184 -15.50 -15.21 18.33
C GLY A 184 -15.52 -14.29 17.10
N ILE A 185 -15.41 -14.87 15.91
CA ILE A 185 -15.50 -14.16 14.63
C ILE A 185 -16.56 -14.81 13.73
N VAL A 186 -17.43 -13.99 13.14
CA VAL A 186 -18.39 -14.40 12.11
C VAL A 186 -18.12 -13.66 10.80
N ILE A 187 -18.00 -14.40 9.69
CA ILE A 187 -17.85 -13.82 8.34
C ILE A 187 -19.06 -14.22 7.49
N THR A 188 -19.73 -13.24 6.88
CA THR A 188 -21.03 -13.47 6.21
C THR A 188 -21.22 -12.57 4.98
N SER A 189 -22.46 -12.51 4.48
CA SER A 189 -22.92 -11.61 3.41
C SER A 189 -22.19 -11.74 2.07
N LEU A 190 -21.87 -12.97 1.64
CA LEU A 190 -21.21 -13.22 0.36
C LEU A 190 -19.85 -12.50 0.23
N SER A 191 -19.16 -12.30 1.35
CA SER A 191 -17.90 -11.56 1.40
C SER A 191 -16.70 -12.36 0.88
N SER A 192 -15.64 -11.62 0.51
CA SER A 192 -14.45 -12.18 -0.10
C SER A 192 -13.15 -11.46 0.27
N ASN A 193 -12.02 -12.16 0.11
CA ASN A 193 -10.66 -11.63 0.30
C ASN A 193 -10.39 -11.10 1.72
N ASN A 194 -11.07 -11.66 2.73
CA ASN A 194 -10.83 -11.31 4.12
C ASN A 194 -9.60 -12.04 4.68
N VAL A 195 -8.95 -11.45 5.67
CA VAL A 195 -7.77 -12.02 6.33
C VAL A 195 -7.96 -11.98 7.84
N ILE A 196 -8.01 -13.16 8.44
CA ILE A 196 -7.99 -13.37 9.89
C ILE A 196 -6.62 -13.93 10.23
N GLN A 197 -5.74 -13.11 10.80
CA GLN A 197 -4.33 -13.47 10.96
C GLN A 197 -3.71 -13.12 12.31
N GLY A 198 -2.99 -14.07 12.92
CA GLY A 198 -2.21 -13.80 14.13
C GLY A 198 -3.06 -13.47 15.36
N ASN A 199 -4.34 -13.86 15.39
CA ASN A 199 -5.24 -13.60 16.51
C ASN A 199 -5.19 -14.71 17.55
N ILE A 200 -5.53 -14.37 18.80
CA ILE A 200 -5.81 -15.32 19.87
C ILE A 200 -7.33 -15.34 20.07
N ILE A 201 -7.98 -16.43 19.66
CA ILE A 201 -9.44 -16.61 19.71
C ILE A 201 -9.76 -17.69 20.73
N ILE A 202 -10.19 -17.29 21.93
CA ILE A 202 -10.19 -18.18 23.09
C ILE A 202 -11.47 -18.11 23.93
N ASN A 203 -11.95 -19.26 24.41
CA ASN A 203 -13.10 -19.35 25.33
C ASN A 203 -14.39 -18.69 24.80
N ASN A 204 -14.65 -18.74 23.48
CA ASN A 204 -15.96 -18.34 22.94
C ASN A 204 -16.90 -19.55 22.99
N MET A 205 -18.17 -19.33 23.35
CA MET A 205 -19.10 -20.43 23.65
C MET A 205 -19.48 -21.25 22.41
N GLU A 206 -19.40 -20.67 21.22
CA GLU A 206 -19.69 -21.35 19.94
C GLU A 206 -18.42 -21.54 19.10
N CYS A 207 -18.34 -21.03 17.86
CA CYS A 207 -17.14 -21.21 17.05
C CYS A 207 -16.08 -20.17 17.40
N GLY A 208 -14.80 -20.53 17.30
CA GLY A 208 -13.73 -19.54 17.26
C GLY A 208 -13.89 -18.66 16.02
N VAL A 209 -13.96 -19.29 14.85
CA VAL A 209 -14.28 -18.63 13.57
C VAL A 209 -15.42 -19.38 12.88
N SER A 210 -16.50 -18.68 12.58
CA SER A 210 -17.63 -19.18 11.79
C SER A 210 -17.77 -18.38 10.50
N ALA A 211 -17.97 -19.03 9.36
CA ALA A 211 -18.18 -18.34 8.11
C ALA A 211 -19.25 -19.01 7.24
N ALA A 212 -20.05 -18.20 6.55
CA ALA A 212 -21.11 -18.68 5.67
C ALA A 212 -21.12 -17.93 4.34
N TYR A 213 -21.11 -18.70 3.25
CA TYR A 213 -21.14 -18.20 1.88
C TYR A 213 -19.96 -17.27 1.50
N ILE A 214 -18.75 -17.55 1.99
CA ILE A 214 -17.58 -16.70 1.77
C ILE A 214 -16.57 -17.31 0.79
N ASN A 215 -15.79 -16.44 0.13
CA ASN A 215 -14.76 -16.88 -0.82
C ASN A 215 -13.39 -16.24 -0.60
N HIS A 216 -12.31 -16.93 -0.98
CA HIS A 216 -10.94 -16.38 -0.99
C HIS A 216 -10.47 -15.78 0.35
N THR A 217 -11.03 -16.23 1.47
CA THR A 217 -10.65 -15.77 2.80
C THR A 217 -9.47 -16.58 3.33
N LYS A 218 -8.56 -15.91 4.02
CA LYS A 218 -7.41 -16.52 4.69
C LYS A 218 -7.61 -16.51 6.19
N ILE A 219 -7.59 -17.68 6.80
CA ILE A 219 -7.53 -17.87 8.26
C ILE A 219 -6.14 -18.45 8.53
N GLU A 220 -5.20 -17.59 8.95
CA GLU A 220 -3.78 -17.97 9.02
C GLU A 220 -3.06 -17.56 10.31
N GLY A 221 -2.22 -18.43 10.87
CA GLY A 221 -1.39 -18.05 12.02
C GLY A 221 -2.16 -17.76 13.32
N ASN A 222 -3.41 -18.23 13.47
CA ASN A 222 -4.23 -17.93 14.65
C ASN A 222 -4.09 -19.02 15.73
N GLN A 223 -4.24 -18.62 16.99
CA GLN A 223 -4.44 -19.53 18.12
C GLN A 223 -5.92 -19.61 18.45
N ILE A 224 -6.56 -20.74 18.14
CA ILE A 224 -8.00 -20.96 18.31
C ILE A 224 -8.19 -22.03 19.39
N ILE A 225 -8.50 -21.60 20.61
CA ILE A 225 -8.36 -22.42 21.83
C ILE A 225 -9.67 -22.45 22.61
N ASN A 226 -10.08 -23.59 23.16
CA ASN A 226 -11.22 -23.69 24.08
C ASN A 226 -12.54 -23.10 23.52
N ASN A 227 -12.80 -23.23 22.22
CA ASN A 227 -14.08 -22.88 21.62
C ASN A 227 -14.87 -24.18 21.35
N ARG A 228 -16.20 -24.14 21.24
CA ARG A 228 -16.98 -25.36 20.94
C ARG A 228 -16.56 -25.99 19.62
N VAL A 229 -16.45 -25.16 18.58
CA VAL A 229 -15.83 -25.53 17.30
C VAL A 229 -14.66 -24.57 17.03
N GLY A 230 -13.54 -25.07 16.53
CA GLY A 230 -12.42 -24.21 16.17
C GLY A 230 -12.76 -23.29 14.98
N VAL A 231 -12.87 -23.88 13.79
CA VAL A 231 -13.25 -23.19 12.55
C VAL A 231 -14.41 -23.93 11.88
N SER A 232 -15.46 -23.20 11.51
CA SER A 232 -16.63 -23.73 10.78
C SER A 232 -16.84 -22.95 9.48
N LEU A 233 -16.85 -23.62 8.33
CA LEU A 233 -17.15 -23.03 7.03
C LEU A 233 -18.39 -23.66 6.41
N CYS A 234 -19.46 -22.88 6.24
CA CYS A 234 -20.70 -23.29 5.61
C CYS A 234 -20.88 -22.74 4.19
N SER A 235 -21.12 -23.59 3.20
CA SER A 235 -21.34 -23.21 1.79
C SER A 235 -20.30 -22.22 1.23
N SER A 236 -19.02 -22.40 1.57
CA SER A 236 -17.93 -21.45 1.31
C SER A 236 -16.83 -22.06 0.44
N PHE A 237 -16.21 -21.26 -0.45
CA PHE A 237 -15.32 -21.78 -1.50
C PHE A 237 -13.96 -21.10 -1.58
N TYR A 238 -12.93 -21.83 -2.00
CA TYR A 238 -11.60 -21.26 -2.29
C TYR A 238 -10.95 -20.53 -1.10
N ASN A 239 -11.31 -20.90 0.13
CA ASN A 239 -10.70 -20.33 1.34
C ASN A 239 -9.45 -21.12 1.73
N ARG A 240 -8.56 -20.47 2.49
CA ARG A 240 -7.34 -21.09 2.99
C ARG A 240 -7.30 -21.04 4.51
N ILE A 241 -7.16 -22.20 5.14
CA ILE A 241 -6.94 -22.37 6.58
C ILE A 241 -5.54 -22.94 6.75
N THR A 242 -4.59 -22.13 7.25
CA THR A 242 -3.17 -22.53 7.29
C THR A 242 -2.48 -22.05 8.55
N GLU A 243 -1.51 -22.79 9.08
CA GLU A 243 -0.66 -22.31 10.18
C GLU A 243 -1.44 -21.92 11.46
N ASN A 244 -2.64 -22.47 11.68
CA ASN A 244 -3.40 -22.22 12.90
C ASN A 244 -3.14 -23.31 13.95
N ALA A 245 -3.08 -22.93 15.22
CA ALA A 245 -3.15 -23.86 16.34
C ALA A 245 -4.61 -23.95 16.81
N ILE A 246 -5.28 -25.06 16.49
CA ILE A 246 -6.69 -25.32 16.78
C ILE A 246 -6.78 -26.44 17.81
N VAL A 247 -6.92 -26.07 19.08
CA VAL A 247 -6.75 -27.02 20.21
C VAL A 247 -7.84 -26.86 21.27
N ASN A 248 -8.04 -27.93 22.05
CA ASN A 248 -8.97 -27.95 23.19
C ASN A 248 -10.42 -27.53 22.87
N TYR A 249 -10.91 -27.80 21.66
CA TYR A 249 -12.32 -27.59 21.32
C TYR A 249 -13.24 -28.60 22.05
N THR A 250 -14.56 -28.51 21.92
CA THR A 250 -15.47 -29.50 22.55
C THR A 250 -16.23 -30.36 21.55
N GLU A 251 -16.38 -29.92 20.30
CA GLU A 251 -17.09 -30.64 19.24
C GLU A 251 -16.17 -31.01 18.07
N HIS A 252 -15.65 -30.02 17.33
CA HIS A 252 -14.81 -30.23 16.14
C HIS A 252 -13.68 -29.19 16.08
N GLY A 253 -12.51 -29.59 15.56
CA GLY A 253 -11.43 -28.63 15.26
C GLY A 253 -11.77 -27.81 14.03
N VAL A 254 -11.98 -28.48 12.89
CA VAL A 254 -12.41 -27.84 11.64
C VAL A 254 -13.64 -28.56 11.10
N LYS A 255 -14.72 -27.81 10.82
CA LYS A 255 -15.99 -28.34 10.33
C LYS A 255 -16.38 -27.72 9.00
N MET A 256 -16.58 -28.56 7.98
CA MET A 256 -17.11 -28.16 6.67
C MET A 256 -18.60 -28.54 6.59
N CYS A 257 -19.45 -27.54 6.45
CA CYS A 257 -20.91 -27.68 6.38
C CYS A 257 -21.46 -27.11 5.07
N GLY A 258 -22.65 -27.57 4.65
CA GLY A 258 -23.21 -27.17 3.34
C GLY A 258 -22.23 -27.43 2.19
N SER A 259 -22.51 -26.97 0.97
CA SER A 259 -21.64 -27.26 -0.20
C SER A 259 -20.30 -26.49 -0.18
N SER A 260 -19.49 -26.59 0.88
CA SER A 260 -18.19 -25.94 1.05
C SER A 260 -17.10 -26.70 0.31
N ASN A 261 -16.81 -26.30 -0.94
CA ASN A 261 -15.84 -26.99 -1.81
C ASN A 261 -14.62 -26.13 -2.12
N HIS A 262 -13.54 -26.77 -2.57
CA HIS A 262 -12.29 -26.17 -3.05
C HIS A 262 -11.55 -25.34 -1.99
N ASN A 263 -11.75 -25.62 -0.71
CA ASN A 263 -10.96 -24.99 0.36
C ASN A 263 -9.64 -25.75 0.56
N LEU A 264 -8.59 -25.03 0.94
CA LEU A 264 -7.26 -25.57 1.21
C LEU A 264 -6.95 -25.49 2.71
N ILE A 265 -6.69 -26.65 3.33
CA ILE A 265 -6.48 -26.78 4.77
C ILE A 265 -5.17 -27.53 5.00
N TYR A 266 -4.10 -26.85 5.40
CA TYR A 266 -2.79 -27.48 5.58
C TYR A 266 -1.91 -26.69 6.56
N LEU A 267 -0.87 -27.32 7.10
CA LEU A 267 0.03 -26.75 8.12
C LEU A 267 -0.68 -26.26 9.38
N ASN A 268 -1.85 -26.79 9.72
CA ASN A 268 -2.51 -26.48 10.99
C ASN A 268 -2.16 -27.54 12.04
N ASP A 269 -2.09 -27.13 13.30
CA ASP A 269 -2.07 -28.05 14.43
C ASP A 269 -3.50 -28.24 14.92
N ILE A 270 -4.11 -29.37 14.56
CA ILE A 270 -5.44 -29.73 14.99
C ILE A 270 -5.26 -30.83 16.01
N ALA A 271 -5.49 -30.54 17.29
CA ALA A 271 -5.20 -31.50 18.36
C ALA A 271 -6.22 -31.43 19.50
N ASN A 272 -6.93 -32.54 19.73
CA ASN A 272 -7.82 -32.70 20.86
C ASN A 272 -8.21 -34.17 21.09
N ARG A 273 -8.99 -34.46 22.14
CA ARG A 273 -9.54 -35.78 22.48
C ARG A 273 -10.81 -36.17 21.70
N GLN A 274 -11.28 -35.34 20.78
CA GLN A 274 -12.54 -35.48 20.05
C GLN A 274 -12.30 -35.51 18.53
N ILE A 275 -13.37 -35.51 17.73
CA ILE A 275 -13.31 -35.49 16.26
C ILE A 275 -12.52 -34.26 15.80
N GLN A 276 -11.42 -34.49 15.10
CA GLN A 276 -10.51 -33.41 14.72
C GLN A 276 -11.01 -32.56 13.57
N ALA A 277 -11.56 -33.22 12.55
CA ALA A 277 -12.15 -32.56 11.40
C ALA A 277 -13.37 -33.33 10.89
N PHE A 278 -14.36 -32.60 10.37
CA PHE A 278 -15.53 -33.15 9.69
C PHE A 278 -15.67 -32.53 8.31
N ASP A 279 -15.69 -33.37 7.27
CA ASP A 279 -15.82 -32.92 5.89
C ASP A 279 -16.50 -33.95 4.99
N LEU A 280 -17.62 -33.55 4.39
CA LEU A 280 -18.41 -34.31 3.41
C LEU A 280 -18.25 -33.78 1.97
N HIS A 281 -17.42 -32.78 1.76
CA HIS A 281 -17.40 -31.93 0.57
C HIS A 281 -16.08 -32.08 -0.18
N GLU A 282 -15.85 -31.34 -1.27
CA GLU A 282 -14.64 -31.48 -2.08
C GLU A 282 -13.55 -30.50 -1.61
N ASN A 283 -12.80 -30.80 -0.55
CA ASN A 283 -11.72 -29.94 -0.05
C ASN A 283 -10.37 -30.67 -0.03
N ILE A 284 -9.28 -29.91 -0.02
CA ILE A 284 -7.92 -30.44 0.00
C ILE A 284 -7.30 -30.17 1.37
N TRP A 285 -6.94 -31.25 2.06
CA TRP A 285 -6.40 -31.23 3.42
C TRP A 285 -4.87 -31.25 3.48
N TYR A 286 -4.23 -30.86 2.39
CA TYR A 286 -2.79 -30.82 2.25
C TYR A 286 -2.36 -29.85 1.15
N ASN A 287 -1.08 -29.54 1.08
CA ASN A 287 -0.49 -28.80 -0.03
C ASN A 287 0.36 -29.73 -0.89
N GLN A 288 -0.06 -29.91 -2.14
CA GLN A 288 0.60 -30.79 -3.11
C GLN A 288 2.04 -30.36 -3.42
N THR A 289 2.30 -29.05 -3.51
CA THR A 289 3.63 -28.51 -3.86
C THR A 289 4.61 -28.65 -2.71
N LEU A 290 4.15 -28.42 -1.48
CA LEU A 290 4.98 -28.53 -0.27
C LEU A 290 5.13 -29.97 0.20
N GLN A 291 4.27 -30.88 -0.28
CA GLN A 291 4.13 -32.24 0.25
C GLN A 291 3.95 -32.23 1.77
N ARG A 292 3.10 -31.31 2.26
CA ARG A 292 2.80 -31.15 3.69
C ARG A 292 1.31 -30.94 3.92
N GLY A 293 0.81 -31.64 4.92
CA GLY A 293 -0.56 -31.61 5.41
C GLY A 293 -0.68 -30.89 6.73
N ASN A 294 -1.59 -31.36 7.57
CA ASN A 294 -1.85 -30.88 8.92
C ASN A 294 -1.22 -31.81 9.96
N TYR A 295 -0.96 -31.27 11.15
CA TYR A 295 -0.70 -32.08 12.33
C TYR A 295 -2.05 -32.46 12.97
N TRP A 296 -2.16 -33.73 13.32
CA TRP A 296 -3.37 -34.36 13.85
C TRP A 296 -3.03 -34.95 15.21
N GLY A 297 -3.70 -34.49 16.28
CA GLY A 297 -3.41 -34.91 17.65
C GLY A 297 -3.63 -36.39 17.94
N ASP A 298 -4.44 -37.09 17.15
CA ASP A 298 -4.70 -38.53 17.25
C ASP A 298 -3.98 -39.37 16.16
N TYR A 299 -3.15 -38.74 15.33
CA TYR A 299 -2.43 -39.45 14.28
C TYR A 299 -1.30 -40.31 14.86
N ASN A 300 -1.33 -41.59 14.51
CA ASN A 300 -0.41 -42.62 15.00
C ASN A 300 0.32 -43.36 13.87
N GLY A 301 0.35 -42.76 12.67
CA GLY A 301 1.05 -43.33 11.52
C GLY A 301 2.57 -43.34 11.67
N ILE A 302 3.22 -44.09 10.79
CA ILE A 302 4.69 -44.25 10.78
C ILE A 302 5.29 -43.23 9.80
N ASP A 303 6.44 -42.67 10.16
CA ASP A 303 7.29 -41.85 9.29
C ASP A 303 8.63 -42.60 9.17
N ALA A 304 8.70 -43.51 8.20
CA ALA A 304 9.81 -44.44 8.02
C ALA A 304 11.03 -43.77 7.39
N ASN A 305 10.82 -42.71 6.60
CA ASN A 305 11.88 -41.98 5.92
C ASN A 305 12.45 -40.82 6.77
N GLY A 306 11.78 -40.44 7.85
CA GLY A 306 12.21 -39.43 8.82
C GLY A 306 12.05 -37.98 8.32
N ASP A 307 11.20 -37.72 7.33
CA ASP A 307 11.02 -36.38 6.75
C ASP A 307 10.04 -35.47 7.51
N GLY A 308 9.40 -36.01 8.56
CA GLY A 308 8.41 -35.31 9.38
C GLY A 308 6.98 -35.41 8.86
N VAL A 309 6.75 -36.15 7.79
CA VAL A 309 5.46 -36.48 7.19
C VAL A 309 5.21 -37.98 7.39
N GLY A 310 4.00 -38.35 7.79
CA GLY A 310 3.63 -39.74 7.97
C GLY A 310 3.28 -40.44 6.65
N ASP A 311 3.76 -41.67 6.50
CA ASP A 311 3.59 -42.50 5.29
C ASP A 311 2.16 -43.01 5.10
N THR A 312 1.35 -43.01 6.16
CA THR A 312 -0.06 -43.42 6.13
C THR A 312 -0.95 -42.18 6.04
N PRO A 313 -1.79 -42.01 5.01
CA PRO A 313 -2.75 -40.91 4.93
C PRO A 313 -3.68 -40.84 6.16
N TYR A 314 -4.04 -39.63 6.57
CA TYR A 314 -5.03 -39.39 7.61
C TYR A 314 -6.41 -39.18 6.99
N ASN A 315 -7.40 -39.97 7.43
CA ASN A 315 -8.77 -39.90 6.92
C ASN A 315 -9.56 -38.80 7.62
N ILE A 316 -10.23 -37.94 6.85
CA ILE A 316 -11.11 -36.91 7.40
C ILE A 316 -12.50 -37.52 7.63
N TYR A 317 -13.04 -37.35 8.84
CA TYR A 317 -14.32 -37.95 9.20
C TYR A 317 -15.50 -37.31 8.43
N GLY A 318 -16.51 -38.11 8.10
CA GLY A 318 -17.69 -37.71 7.34
C GLY A 318 -17.69 -38.20 5.89
N GLY A 319 -16.66 -37.87 5.12
CA GLY A 319 -16.57 -38.15 3.69
C GLY A 319 -15.36 -39.00 3.28
N GLY A 320 -14.95 -38.88 2.01
CA GLY A 320 -13.79 -39.59 1.44
C GLY A 320 -12.49 -38.80 1.40
N ASN A 321 -12.45 -37.60 2.01
CA ASN A 321 -11.27 -36.76 1.98
C ASN A 321 -10.16 -37.30 2.88
N GLN A 322 -8.92 -37.09 2.44
CA GLN A 322 -7.74 -37.52 3.16
C GLN A 322 -6.71 -36.39 3.14
N ASP A 323 -5.99 -36.28 4.25
CA ASP A 323 -4.68 -35.64 4.27
C ASP A 323 -3.65 -36.71 3.94
N ILE A 324 -3.07 -36.64 2.73
CA ILE A 324 -2.07 -37.61 2.26
C ILE A 324 -0.64 -37.27 2.71
N TYR A 325 -0.44 -36.13 3.37
CA TYR A 325 0.85 -35.70 3.91
C TYR A 325 0.72 -35.31 5.40
N PRO A 326 0.12 -36.14 6.27
CA PRO A 326 -0.10 -35.78 7.67
C PRO A 326 1.23 -35.57 8.37
N LEU A 327 1.34 -34.54 9.20
CA LEU A 327 2.58 -34.20 9.87
C LEU A 327 2.74 -34.99 11.17
N THR A 328 3.94 -35.49 11.44
CA THR A 328 4.22 -36.26 12.67
C THR A 328 4.46 -35.41 13.91
N LYS A 329 4.66 -34.11 13.74
CA LYS A 329 4.89 -33.16 14.83
C LYS A 329 4.14 -31.85 14.59
N PRO A 330 3.73 -31.16 15.66
CA PRO A 330 3.11 -29.85 15.53
C PRO A 330 4.09 -28.84 14.90
N VAL A 331 3.53 -27.93 14.11
CA VAL A 331 4.23 -26.85 13.37
C VAL A 331 4.04 -25.51 14.06
N VAL A 332 2.86 -25.25 14.63
CA VAL A 332 2.49 -23.95 15.22
C VAL A 332 2.79 -23.95 16.72
N SER A 333 2.36 -25.00 17.41
CA SER A 333 2.36 -25.19 18.86
C SER A 333 3.75 -25.37 19.46
N LYS A 334 4.79 -25.62 18.65
CA LYS A 334 6.19 -25.61 19.12
C LYS A 334 6.69 -24.22 19.49
N ASN A 335 6.08 -23.18 18.93
CA ASN A 335 6.42 -21.79 19.21
C ASN A 335 5.61 -21.21 20.38
N PHE A 336 4.73 -22.00 20.98
CA PHE A 336 3.85 -21.60 22.08
C PHE A 336 4.04 -22.57 23.25
N SER A 337 4.60 -22.10 24.37
CA SER A 337 4.73 -22.90 25.58
C SER A 337 3.34 -23.12 26.19
N TRP A 338 2.75 -24.29 25.94
CA TRP A 338 1.53 -24.72 26.62
C TRP A 338 1.87 -25.12 28.05
N THR A 339 1.82 -24.18 28.98
CA THR A 339 1.75 -24.53 30.40
C THR A 339 0.39 -25.16 30.65
N LYS A 340 0.39 -26.50 30.78
CA LYS A 340 -0.64 -27.23 31.52
C LYS A 340 -0.82 -26.51 32.86
N HIS A 341 -1.95 -25.82 33.05
CA HIS A 341 -2.39 -25.43 34.38
C HIS A 341 -2.89 -26.70 35.07
N GLU A 342 -1.95 -27.47 35.64
CA GLU A 342 -2.22 -28.26 36.82
C GLU A 342 -1.88 -27.39 38.02
N ASP A 343 -2.79 -27.37 39.00
CA ASP A 343 -2.68 -26.64 40.25
C ASP A 343 -1.33 -26.89 40.94
N ARG A 344 -0.53 -25.84 41.16
CA ARG A 344 0.18 -25.62 42.44
C ARG A 344 0.96 -24.29 42.51
N GLU A 345 0.68 -23.60 43.62
CA GLU A 345 1.51 -22.72 44.46
C GLU A 345 2.64 -21.89 43.85
N VAL A 346 2.52 -20.58 44.06
CA VAL A 346 3.53 -19.55 43.87
C VAL A 346 4.73 -19.77 44.79
N GLN A 347 5.95 -19.79 44.23
CA GLN A 347 7.21 -19.39 44.88
C GLN A 347 8.17 -18.75 43.86
N PRO A 348 9.08 -17.84 44.27
CA PRO A 348 9.61 -16.76 43.44
C PRO A 348 10.81 -17.15 42.55
N ILE A 349 10.89 -16.49 41.39
CA ILE A 349 11.98 -16.63 40.41
C ILE A 349 13.24 -15.92 40.93
N SER A 350 14.36 -16.65 40.95
CA SER A 350 15.71 -16.10 41.13
C SER A 350 16.34 -15.74 39.79
N ASN A 351 17.04 -14.61 39.77
CA ASN A 351 17.76 -14.04 38.63
C ASN A 351 18.80 -14.99 38.04
N ASN A 352 18.81 -15.15 36.72
CA ASN A 352 20.04 -15.46 35.99
C ASN A 352 20.07 -14.75 34.63
N SER A 353 21.24 -14.18 34.31
CA SER A 353 21.51 -13.22 33.24
C SER A 353 21.26 -13.74 31.82
N LEU A 354 20.34 -13.09 31.09
CA LEU A 354 20.11 -13.29 29.66
C LEU A 354 21.27 -12.69 28.83
N LYS A 355 21.94 -13.51 28.02
CA LYS A 355 22.89 -13.03 26.99
C LYS A 355 22.11 -12.37 25.85
N LYS A 356 22.49 -11.15 25.46
CA LYS A 356 21.76 -10.33 24.46
C LYS A 356 22.29 -10.56 23.04
N VAL A 357 21.40 -10.39 22.06
CA VAL A 357 21.71 -10.40 20.62
C VAL A 357 21.62 -8.95 20.11
N CYS A 358 22.71 -8.41 19.58
CA CYS A 358 22.76 -7.05 19.06
C CYS A 358 22.53 -6.98 17.55
N ILE A 359 21.75 -5.98 17.13
CA ILE A 359 21.44 -5.68 15.74
C ILE A 359 21.74 -4.21 15.48
N LEU A 360 22.47 -3.96 14.39
CA LEU A 360 22.83 -2.62 13.97
C LEU A 360 22.08 -2.25 12.69
N VAL A 361 21.35 -1.13 12.72
CA VAL A 361 20.42 -0.72 11.66
C VAL A 361 20.79 0.66 11.14
N PHE A 362 20.88 0.81 9.83
CA PHE A 362 20.95 2.08 9.14
C PHE A 362 19.68 2.30 8.37
N TYR A 363 19.03 3.45 8.58
CA TYR A 363 17.73 3.74 7.97
C TYR A 363 17.61 5.20 7.55
N ASN A 364 16.78 5.43 6.55
CA ASN A 364 16.35 6.77 6.14
C ASN A 364 14.97 7.07 6.76
N PRO A 365 14.83 8.14 7.57
CA PRO A 365 13.59 8.48 8.29
C PRO A 365 12.47 9.00 7.37
N VAL A 366 12.75 9.26 6.09
CA VAL A 366 11.74 9.70 5.10
C VAL A 366 11.32 8.54 4.17
N CYS A 367 11.87 7.34 4.39
CA CYS A 367 11.60 6.16 3.60
C CYS A 367 10.57 5.26 4.29
N ASP A 368 9.36 5.16 3.71
CA ASP A 368 8.24 4.38 4.25
C ASP A 368 8.59 2.90 4.47
N SER A 369 9.24 2.27 3.49
CA SER A 369 9.77 0.89 3.60
C SER A 369 10.78 0.74 4.75
N CYS A 370 11.64 1.74 4.94
CA CYS A 370 12.66 1.74 5.99
C CYS A 370 12.03 1.85 7.40
N LEU A 371 10.99 2.68 7.55
CA LEU A 371 10.24 2.84 8.80
C LEU A 371 9.40 1.60 9.12
N LYS A 372 8.77 0.97 8.11
CA LYS A 372 8.07 -0.31 8.26
C LYS A 372 9.00 -1.42 8.75
N THR A 373 10.17 -1.53 8.12
CA THR A 373 11.18 -2.52 8.49
C THR A 373 11.71 -2.27 9.91
N LEU A 374 11.97 -1.00 10.28
CA LEU A 374 12.36 -0.61 11.64
C LEU A 374 11.26 -0.95 12.66
N GLY A 375 9.98 -0.76 12.30
CA GLY A 375 8.83 -1.17 13.10
C GLY A 375 8.77 -2.69 13.33
N TYR A 376 9.04 -3.49 12.29
CA TYR A 376 9.14 -4.95 12.41
C TYR A 376 10.29 -5.37 13.32
N ILE A 377 11.49 -4.79 13.18
CA ILE A 377 12.65 -5.08 14.04
C ILE A 377 12.37 -4.71 15.51
N ASN A 378 11.69 -3.59 15.75
CA ASN A 378 11.24 -3.20 17.10
C ASN A 378 10.21 -4.19 17.68
N SER A 379 9.37 -4.79 16.85
CA SER A 379 8.45 -5.86 17.28
C SER A 379 9.21 -7.14 17.68
N LEU A 380 10.30 -7.46 16.98
CA LEU A 380 11.19 -8.56 17.35
C LEU A 380 11.96 -8.27 18.64
N ASN A 381 12.34 -7.02 18.91
CA ASN A 381 12.98 -6.65 20.17
C ASN A 381 12.10 -6.96 21.39
N LYS A 382 10.80 -6.66 21.29
CA LYS A 382 9.83 -6.97 22.35
C LYS A 382 9.70 -8.48 22.61
N ARG A 383 9.99 -9.32 21.61
CA ARG A 383 9.91 -10.79 21.68
C ARG A 383 11.21 -11.44 22.15
N TYR A 384 12.37 -10.90 21.77
CA TYR A 384 13.68 -11.53 21.96
C TYR A 384 14.68 -10.75 22.83
N ASN A 385 14.31 -9.56 23.34
CA ASN A 385 15.16 -8.69 24.17
C ASN A 385 16.51 -8.36 23.49
N LEU A 386 16.43 -7.76 22.31
CA LEU A 386 17.53 -7.45 21.41
C LEU A 386 18.21 -6.12 21.76
N GLY A 387 19.52 -6.03 21.55
CA GLY A 387 20.24 -4.76 21.58
C GLY A 387 20.15 -4.08 20.21
N ILE A 388 19.20 -3.18 19.98
CA ILE A 388 19.10 -2.47 18.70
C ILE A 388 19.88 -1.16 18.77
N VAL A 389 20.79 -0.97 17.82
CA VAL A 389 21.49 0.30 17.59
C VAL A 389 21.10 0.81 16.21
N ALA A 390 20.47 1.99 16.14
CA ALA A 390 19.96 2.55 14.89
C ALA A 390 20.63 3.89 14.55
N TYR A 391 21.06 4.05 13.30
CA TYR A 391 21.68 5.27 12.77
C TYR A 391 20.87 5.82 11.60
N ASN A 392 20.65 7.14 11.62
CA ASN A 392 20.00 7.86 10.54
C ASN A 392 21.01 8.16 9.41
N VAL A 393 20.78 7.60 8.22
CA VAL A 393 21.70 7.79 7.07
C VAL A 393 21.62 9.16 6.42
N LEU A 394 20.68 10.02 6.85
CA LEU A 394 20.65 11.42 6.43
C LEU A 394 21.63 12.29 7.23
N THR A 395 22.20 11.78 8.32
CA THR A 395 23.28 12.47 9.04
C THR A 395 24.64 12.09 8.47
N GLN A 396 25.60 13.03 8.52
CA GLN A 396 26.96 12.79 8.03
C GLN A 396 27.60 11.57 8.72
N GLU A 397 27.48 11.49 10.04
CA GLU A 397 28.02 10.39 10.85
C GLU A 397 27.37 9.04 10.50
N GLY A 398 26.04 9.00 10.35
CA GLY A 398 25.32 7.77 10.03
C GLY A 398 25.67 7.22 8.65
N LEU A 399 25.84 8.10 7.65
CA LEU A 399 26.22 7.70 6.30
C LEU A 399 27.68 7.23 6.22
N GLU A 400 28.61 7.96 6.84
CA GLU A 400 30.03 7.57 6.89
C GLU A 400 30.20 6.21 7.58
N LEU A 401 29.47 6.00 8.68
CA LEU A 401 29.48 4.74 9.40
C LEU A 401 28.90 3.60 8.55
N GLN A 402 27.75 3.80 7.88
CA GLN A 402 27.16 2.80 7.00
C GLN A 402 28.12 2.31 5.91
N GLN A 403 28.88 3.23 5.29
CA GLN A 403 29.84 2.88 4.24
C GLN A 403 31.03 2.07 4.77
N ARG A 404 31.45 2.31 6.02
CA ARG A 404 32.44 1.46 6.69
C ARG A 404 31.91 0.04 6.87
N TYR A 405 30.67 -0.12 7.31
CA TYR A 405 30.04 -1.44 7.44
C TYR A 405 29.87 -2.15 6.09
N PHE A 406 29.44 -1.47 5.02
CA PHE A 406 29.37 -2.09 3.69
C PHE A 406 30.74 -2.59 3.20
N THR A 407 31.81 -1.87 3.53
CA THR A 407 33.17 -2.28 3.17
C THR A 407 33.64 -3.45 4.02
N ALA A 408 33.42 -3.40 5.34
CA ALA A 408 33.83 -4.47 6.26
C ALA A 408 33.13 -5.80 5.97
N PHE A 409 31.83 -5.75 5.64
CA PHE A 409 31.00 -6.92 5.31
C PHE A 409 31.07 -7.32 3.83
N LYS A 410 31.92 -6.66 3.03
CA LYS A 410 32.10 -6.90 1.59
C LYS A 410 30.78 -6.91 0.80
N VAL A 411 29.85 -6.02 1.16
CA VAL A 411 28.52 -5.96 0.53
C VAL A 411 28.66 -5.54 -0.94
N PRO A 412 28.10 -6.32 -1.89
CA PRO A 412 28.14 -5.99 -3.31
C PRO A 412 27.56 -4.60 -3.59
N LYS A 413 28.20 -3.83 -4.48
CA LYS A 413 27.80 -2.44 -4.77
C LYS A 413 26.33 -2.31 -5.19
N GLU A 414 25.82 -3.28 -5.93
CA GLU A 414 24.44 -3.34 -6.45
C GLU A 414 23.39 -3.50 -5.34
N LYS A 415 23.78 -4.05 -4.18
CA LYS A 415 22.90 -4.24 -3.02
C LYS A 415 23.00 -3.10 -2.00
N ARG A 416 23.84 -2.09 -2.22
CA ARG A 416 24.02 -0.98 -1.26
C ARG A 416 22.86 0.00 -1.35
N GLY A 417 21.93 -0.10 -0.42
CA GLY A 417 20.76 0.78 -0.31
C GLY A 417 20.84 1.78 0.85
N MET A 418 19.81 2.62 0.95
CA MET A 418 19.58 3.56 2.07
C MET A 418 19.13 2.87 3.36
N PHE A 419 18.77 1.59 3.26
CA PHE A 419 18.49 0.72 4.38
C PHE A 419 19.53 -0.40 4.41
N SER A 420 20.06 -0.68 5.59
CA SER A 420 20.91 -1.86 5.79
C SER A 420 20.89 -2.28 7.24
N LEU A 421 20.82 -3.58 7.49
CA LEU A 421 20.83 -4.18 8.81
C LEU A 421 21.96 -5.19 8.92
N PHE A 422 22.66 -5.19 10.06
CA PHE A 422 23.79 -6.08 10.34
C PHE A 422 23.54 -6.84 11.65
N ILE A 423 23.78 -8.16 11.61
CA ILE A 423 23.69 -9.07 12.75
C ILE A 423 24.78 -10.14 12.61
N GLY A 424 25.63 -10.29 13.62
CA GLY A 424 26.81 -11.15 13.54
C GLY A 424 27.62 -10.87 12.27
N ASN A 425 27.73 -11.87 11.38
CA ASN A 425 28.44 -11.77 10.11
C ASN A 425 27.53 -11.58 8.88
N LYS A 426 26.21 -11.41 9.05
CA LYS A 426 25.25 -11.22 7.95
C LYS A 426 24.82 -9.76 7.80
N CYS A 427 24.50 -9.38 6.56
CA CYS A 427 23.96 -8.09 6.18
C CYS A 427 22.68 -8.28 5.36
N PHE A 428 21.64 -7.52 5.72
CA PHE A 428 20.37 -7.44 5.00
C PHE A 428 20.23 -6.05 4.38
N THR A 429 19.81 -6.00 3.12
CA THR A 429 19.81 -4.74 2.35
C THR A 429 18.44 -4.37 1.77
N SER A 430 17.46 -5.26 1.90
CA SER A 430 16.10 -5.05 1.42
C SER A 430 15.05 -5.45 2.46
N GLU A 431 13.86 -4.88 2.31
CA GLU A 431 12.69 -5.17 3.14
C GLU A 431 12.31 -6.66 3.09
N GLU A 432 12.29 -7.26 1.90
CA GLU A 432 11.94 -8.67 1.69
C GLU A 432 12.91 -9.62 2.41
N GLU A 433 14.23 -9.40 2.28
CA GLU A 433 15.25 -10.21 2.97
C GLU A 433 15.09 -10.11 4.50
N VAL A 434 14.69 -8.95 5.03
CA VAL A 434 14.45 -8.78 6.47
C VAL A 434 13.20 -9.53 6.93
N PHE A 435 12.10 -9.43 6.21
CA PHE A 435 10.84 -10.09 6.61
C PHE A 435 10.89 -11.62 6.47
N SER A 436 11.69 -12.16 5.57
CA SER A 436 11.79 -13.61 5.39
C SER A 436 12.78 -14.28 6.34
N ASP A 437 13.95 -13.66 6.56
CA ASP A 437 15.13 -14.39 7.05
C ASP A 437 15.68 -13.85 8.39
N LEU A 438 15.33 -12.62 8.81
CA LEU A 438 15.92 -12.00 10.00
C LEU A 438 15.59 -12.75 11.30
N GLU A 439 14.34 -13.17 11.47
CA GLU A 439 13.89 -13.88 12.69
C GLU A 439 14.59 -15.24 12.81
N HIS A 440 14.79 -15.95 11.69
CA HIS A 440 15.59 -17.17 11.64
C HIS A 440 17.03 -16.94 12.12
N GLU A 441 17.64 -15.83 11.68
CA GLU A 441 19.02 -15.53 12.03
C GLU A 441 19.19 -15.11 13.49
N ILE A 442 18.22 -14.38 14.05
CA ILE A 442 18.16 -14.06 15.48
C ILE A 442 18.13 -15.35 16.31
N HIS A 443 17.29 -16.32 15.93
CA HIS A 443 17.20 -17.62 16.61
C HIS A 443 18.54 -18.37 16.66
N GLY A 444 19.36 -18.25 15.62
CA GLY A 444 20.71 -18.84 15.58
C GLY A 444 21.63 -18.34 16.69
N TYR A 445 21.47 -17.08 17.13
CA TYR A 445 22.32 -16.47 18.15
C TYR A 445 21.73 -16.43 19.56
N MET A 446 20.47 -16.85 19.76
CA MET A 446 19.79 -16.78 21.06
C MET A 446 20.47 -17.60 22.17
N SER A 447 21.15 -18.70 21.82
CA SER A 447 21.85 -19.56 22.80
C SER A 447 23.26 -19.09 23.14
N THR A 448 23.94 -18.43 22.20
CA THR A 448 25.33 -18.00 22.34
C THR A 448 25.46 -16.52 22.76
N GLY A 449 24.44 -15.70 22.47
CA GLY A 449 24.57 -14.24 22.43
C GLY A 449 25.25 -13.77 21.15
N CYS A 450 25.09 -12.49 20.82
CA CYS A 450 25.78 -11.84 19.71
C CYS A 450 26.06 -10.39 20.08
N ASP A 451 27.33 -10.01 20.13
CA ASP A 451 27.72 -8.61 20.33
C ASP A 451 27.45 -7.79 19.07
N CYS A 452 27.43 -6.47 19.22
CA CYS A 452 27.20 -5.58 18.08
C CYS A 452 28.35 -5.75 17.08
N PRO A 453 28.05 -5.94 15.78
CA PRO A 453 29.11 -6.09 14.81
C PRO A 453 29.96 -4.82 14.78
N GLU A 454 31.28 -4.94 14.76
CA GLU A 454 32.19 -3.80 14.72
C GLU A 454 32.72 -3.57 13.29
N ALA A 455 32.70 -2.32 12.84
CA ALA A 455 33.41 -1.93 11.64
C ALA A 455 34.92 -1.84 11.96
N GLY A 456 35.71 -2.83 11.51
CA GLY A 456 37.17 -2.81 11.66
C GLY A 456 37.81 -1.51 11.20
N GLY A 457 38.83 -1.04 11.92
CA GLY A 457 39.44 0.28 11.69
C GLY A 457 40.34 0.35 10.45
N ASN A 458 40.08 1.27 9.53
CA ASN A 458 40.75 2.57 9.47
C ASN A 458 40.04 3.48 8.44
N ASN A 459 40.32 4.78 8.52
CA ASN A 459 39.65 5.86 7.81
C ASN A 459 39.79 5.81 6.29
N ASP A 460 38.77 5.34 5.58
CA ASP A 460 38.54 5.69 4.18
C ASP A 460 37.12 6.26 4.00
N ALA A 461 36.93 7.48 4.51
CA ALA A 461 35.77 8.33 4.23
C ALA A 461 35.61 8.66 2.72
N ALA A 462 36.49 8.16 1.85
CA ALA A 462 36.47 8.37 0.41
C ALA A 462 35.58 7.39 -0.39
N VAL A 463 34.99 6.35 0.24
CA VAL A 463 34.25 5.31 -0.50
C VAL A 463 32.74 5.62 -0.71
N VAL A 464 32.26 6.74 -0.15
CA VAL A 464 30.83 7.12 -0.10
C VAL A 464 30.19 7.35 -1.49
N PHE A 465 30.96 7.52 -2.57
CA PHE A 465 30.42 7.85 -3.91
C PHE A 465 30.80 6.89 -5.06
N SER A 466 31.32 5.69 -4.77
CA SER A 466 31.70 4.75 -5.84
C SER A 466 30.53 4.00 -6.52
N THR A 467 29.28 4.33 -6.16
CA THR A 467 28.02 3.80 -6.72
C THR A 467 27.26 4.79 -7.59
N LEU A 468 27.59 6.08 -7.54
CA LEU A 468 26.96 7.13 -8.36
C LEU A 468 27.89 7.47 -9.53
N ASP A 469 27.86 6.61 -10.54
CA ASP A 469 28.47 6.93 -11.82
C ASP A 469 27.57 7.91 -12.59
N ALA A 470 28.18 8.87 -13.29
CA ALA A 470 27.49 9.85 -14.12
C ALA A 470 26.56 9.17 -15.14
N SER A 471 26.91 7.95 -15.58
CA SER A 471 26.11 7.11 -16.47
C SER A 471 24.73 6.74 -15.88
N HIS A 472 24.68 6.36 -14.60
CA HIS A 472 23.44 5.98 -13.92
C HIS A 472 22.53 7.19 -13.70
N ILE A 473 23.14 8.32 -13.36
CA ILE A 473 22.44 9.60 -13.18
C ILE A 473 21.84 10.07 -14.51
N ALA A 474 22.61 9.98 -15.59
CA ALA A 474 22.13 10.29 -16.93
C ALA A 474 20.99 9.33 -17.35
N ALA A 475 21.13 8.02 -17.14
CA ALA A 475 20.09 7.05 -17.47
C ALA A 475 18.78 7.30 -16.71
N SER A 476 18.88 7.57 -15.40
CA SER A 476 17.73 7.94 -14.57
C SER A 476 17.07 9.24 -15.05
N GLY A 477 17.87 10.26 -15.39
CA GLY A 477 17.40 11.50 -15.98
C GLY A 477 16.61 11.27 -17.26
N LEU A 478 17.14 10.45 -18.17
CA LEU A 478 16.51 10.16 -19.45
C LEU A 478 15.18 9.41 -19.29
N MET A 479 15.16 8.37 -18.45
CA MET A 479 13.94 7.59 -18.17
C MET A 479 12.84 8.45 -17.58
N ASN A 480 13.19 9.32 -16.62
CA ASN A 480 12.24 10.23 -16.01
C ASN A 480 11.83 11.39 -16.95
N GLY A 481 12.69 11.75 -17.90
CA GLY A 481 12.45 12.78 -18.91
C GLY A 481 11.39 12.43 -19.94
N VAL A 482 11.20 11.13 -20.25
CA VAL A 482 10.13 10.64 -21.14
C VAL A 482 8.80 10.58 -20.38
N ASN A 483 8.33 11.77 -20.01
CA ASN A 483 7.30 11.88 -19.02
C ASN A 483 5.92 12.15 -19.63
N PRO A 484 4.95 11.21 -19.59
CA PRO A 484 3.79 11.22 -20.50
C PRO A 484 2.99 12.53 -20.52
N CYS A 485 2.79 13.19 -19.38
CA CYS A 485 2.00 14.42 -19.30
C CYS A 485 2.69 15.65 -19.92
N VAL A 486 3.90 15.98 -19.46
CA VAL A 486 4.70 17.11 -19.98
C VAL A 486 5.07 16.86 -21.45
N PHE A 487 5.45 15.63 -21.80
CA PHE A 487 5.77 15.23 -23.16
C PHE A 487 4.56 15.35 -24.10
N ALA A 488 3.39 14.82 -23.72
CA ALA A 488 2.18 14.95 -24.55
C ALA A 488 1.78 16.41 -24.74
N THR A 489 1.75 17.19 -23.65
CA THR A 489 1.40 18.62 -23.70
C THR A 489 2.33 19.36 -24.66
N PHE A 490 3.62 19.06 -24.60
CA PHE A 490 4.63 19.66 -25.45
C PHE A 490 4.49 19.27 -26.93
N VAL A 491 4.30 17.98 -27.23
CA VAL A 491 4.09 17.48 -28.60
C VAL A 491 2.86 18.14 -29.22
N PHE A 492 1.73 18.19 -28.50
CA PHE A 492 0.52 18.85 -28.99
C PHE A 492 0.75 20.34 -29.26
N PHE A 493 1.46 21.01 -28.35
CA PHE A 493 1.73 22.43 -28.45
C PHE A 493 2.65 22.77 -29.65
N ILE A 494 3.75 22.05 -29.84
CA ILE A 494 4.64 22.25 -31.01
C ILE A 494 3.94 21.88 -32.32
N ALA A 495 3.21 20.76 -32.36
CA ALA A 495 2.47 20.35 -33.56
C ALA A 495 1.50 21.46 -33.99
N TYR A 496 0.76 22.05 -33.05
CA TYR A 496 -0.17 23.14 -33.34
C TYR A 496 0.51 24.41 -33.88
N LEU A 497 1.63 24.83 -33.29
CA LEU A 497 2.39 25.99 -33.77
C LEU A 497 2.93 25.76 -35.18
N GLY A 498 3.36 24.53 -35.49
CA GLY A 498 3.72 24.10 -36.83
C GLY A 498 2.57 24.23 -37.83
N PHE A 499 1.36 23.80 -37.47
CA PHE A 499 0.17 23.90 -38.34
C PHE A 499 -0.37 25.33 -38.49
N SER A 500 -0.10 26.21 -37.53
CA SER A 500 -0.61 27.59 -37.51
C SER A 500 0.16 28.55 -38.42
N LYS A 501 1.10 28.05 -39.22
CA LYS A 501 1.99 28.84 -40.11
C LYS A 501 2.76 29.92 -39.35
N ILE A 502 3.02 29.71 -38.06
CA ILE A 502 3.84 30.60 -37.25
C ILE A 502 5.29 30.44 -37.67
N ASN A 503 6.06 31.52 -37.64
CA ASN A 503 7.47 31.52 -38.02
C ASN A 503 8.25 30.47 -37.20
N ARG A 504 9.01 29.61 -37.89
CA ARG A 504 9.83 28.53 -37.29
C ARG A 504 10.69 29.03 -36.13
N LYS A 505 11.26 30.25 -36.23
CA LYS A 505 12.08 30.84 -35.14
C LYS A 505 11.29 31.03 -33.86
N ILE A 506 10.02 31.43 -33.96
CA ILE A 506 9.12 31.63 -32.81
C ILE A 506 8.75 30.28 -32.23
N THR A 507 8.40 29.31 -33.08
CA THR A 507 8.07 27.94 -32.63
C THR A 507 9.22 27.32 -31.86
N MET A 508 10.45 27.45 -32.35
CA MET A 508 11.67 26.99 -31.65
C MET A 508 11.88 27.74 -30.34
N ALA A 509 11.79 29.09 -30.33
CA ALA A 509 11.95 29.89 -29.12
C ALA A 509 10.91 29.51 -28.05
N THR A 510 9.68 29.22 -28.47
CA THR A 510 8.58 28.80 -27.60
C THR A 510 8.84 27.43 -27.00
N GLY A 511 9.37 26.48 -27.79
CA GLY A 511 9.75 25.16 -27.32
C GLY A 511 10.93 25.19 -26.34
N PHE A 512 11.99 25.96 -26.65
CA PHE A 512 13.14 26.12 -25.76
C PHE A 512 12.77 26.79 -24.44
N LEU A 513 11.91 27.82 -24.45
CA LEU A 513 11.47 28.48 -23.23
C LEU A 513 10.58 27.58 -22.37
N PHE A 514 9.80 26.68 -22.98
CA PHE A 514 9.08 25.65 -22.22
C PHE A 514 10.04 24.69 -21.52
N ALA A 515 11.01 24.13 -22.27
CA ALA A 515 11.99 23.20 -21.73
C ALA A 515 12.85 23.87 -20.64
N ALA A 516 13.22 25.14 -20.83
CA ALA A 516 13.94 25.93 -19.83
C ALA A 516 13.12 26.16 -18.55
N ALA A 517 11.80 26.40 -18.68
CA ALA A 517 10.93 26.49 -17.51
C ALA A 517 10.87 25.18 -16.73
N VAL A 518 10.71 24.05 -17.43
CA VAL A 518 10.72 22.72 -16.81
C VAL A 518 12.05 22.48 -16.08
N PHE A 519 13.19 22.70 -16.76
CA PHE A 519 14.52 22.58 -16.17
C PHE A 519 14.68 23.41 -14.90
N LEU A 520 14.34 24.70 -14.97
CA LEU A 520 14.52 25.62 -13.86
C LEU A 520 13.64 25.26 -12.67
N THR A 521 12.38 24.87 -12.91
CA THR A 521 11.47 24.47 -11.84
C THR A 521 11.97 23.23 -11.11
N TYR A 522 12.37 22.18 -11.83
CA TYR A 522 12.91 20.96 -11.21
C TYR A 522 14.22 21.22 -10.47
N LEU A 523 15.14 22.01 -11.05
CA LEU A 523 16.37 22.41 -10.37
C LEU A 523 16.09 23.16 -9.05
N LEU A 524 15.15 24.12 -9.04
CA LEU A 524 14.78 24.88 -7.84
C LEU A 524 14.13 24.00 -6.77
N ILE A 525 13.27 23.06 -7.18
CA ILE A 525 12.67 22.07 -6.27
C ILE A 525 13.75 21.22 -5.62
N GLU A 526 14.69 20.70 -6.41
CA GLU A 526 15.74 19.80 -5.93
C GLU A 526 16.80 20.51 -5.09
N LEU A 527 16.99 21.82 -5.29
CA LEU A 527 17.78 22.68 -4.40
C LEU A 527 17.05 23.03 -3.08
N GLY A 528 15.80 22.58 -2.90
CA GLY A 528 15.03 22.78 -1.68
C GLY A 528 14.34 24.15 -1.56
N PHE A 529 14.32 24.97 -2.62
CA PHE A 529 13.68 26.31 -2.56
C PHE A 529 12.18 26.26 -2.26
N PHE A 530 11.52 25.13 -2.54
CA PHE A 530 10.10 24.95 -2.30
C PHE A 530 9.76 24.26 -0.98
N GLN A 531 10.75 23.88 -0.17
CA GLN A 531 10.55 23.20 1.11
C GLN A 531 9.67 23.98 2.11
N PRO A 532 9.79 25.33 2.24
CA PRO A 532 8.92 26.10 3.13
C PRO A 532 7.44 26.01 2.77
N PHE A 533 7.08 25.76 1.50
CA PHE A 533 5.68 25.63 1.11
C PHE A 533 5.00 24.39 1.69
N TYR A 534 5.75 23.33 2.00
CA TYR A 534 5.22 22.14 2.64
C TYR A 534 4.94 22.31 4.14
N LEU A 535 5.51 23.34 4.76
CA LEU A 535 5.32 23.66 6.17
C LEU A 535 4.13 24.60 6.41
N ILE A 536 3.50 25.11 5.34
CA ILE A 536 2.35 26.01 5.44
C ILE A 536 1.08 25.17 5.67
N PRO A 537 0.40 25.29 6.82
CA PRO A 537 -0.88 24.62 7.03
C PRO A 537 -1.91 25.10 5.99
N GLY A 538 -2.51 24.17 5.24
CA GLY A 538 -3.53 24.45 4.22
C GLY A 538 -3.12 24.18 2.76
N VAL A 539 -1.84 23.91 2.46
CA VAL A 539 -1.41 23.51 1.10
C VAL A 539 -2.15 22.28 0.54
N PRO A 540 -2.46 21.23 1.34
CA PRO A 540 -3.28 20.11 0.86
C PRO A 540 -4.68 20.55 0.42
N LEU A 541 -5.28 21.49 1.14
CA LEU A 541 -6.62 22.02 0.85
C LEU A 541 -6.62 22.88 -0.43
N VAL A 542 -5.59 23.70 -0.62
CA VAL A 542 -5.38 24.47 -1.86
C VAL A 542 -5.17 23.54 -3.05
N SER A 543 -4.36 22.49 -2.89
CA SER A 543 -4.14 21.48 -3.92
C SER A 543 -5.46 20.78 -4.29
N HIS A 544 -6.25 20.38 -3.29
CA HIS A 544 -7.57 19.76 -3.49
C HIS A 544 -8.55 20.69 -4.23
N LEU A 545 -8.60 21.98 -3.86
CA LEU A 545 -9.43 22.99 -4.55
C LEU A 545 -9.00 23.20 -6.01
N ILE A 546 -7.70 23.20 -6.30
CA ILE A 546 -7.17 23.26 -7.66
C ILE A 546 -7.62 22.03 -8.47
N TYR A 547 -7.60 20.83 -7.86
CA TYR A 547 -8.05 19.61 -8.54
C TYR A 547 -9.56 19.59 -8.80
N VAL A 548 -10.37 19.95 -7.80
CA VAL A 548 -11.84 20.02 -7.94
C VAL A 548 -12.23 21.04 -9.00
N SER A 549 -11.59 22.22 -9.01
CA SER A 549 -11.87 23.25 -10.02
C SER A 549 -11.44 22.80 -11.43
N ALA A 550 -10.29 22.14 -11.59
CA ALA A 550 -9.87 21.57 -12.87
C ALA A 550 -10.83 20.48 -13.37
N ALA A 551 -11.33 19.60 -12.49
CA ALA A 551 -12.29 18.56 -12.82
C ALA A 551 -13.67 19.13 -13.21
N LEU A 552 -14.16 20.14 -12.51
CA LEU A 552 -15.40 20.83 -12.87
C LEU A 552 -15.28 21.52 -14.24
N PHE A 553 -14.14 22.16 -14.51
CA PHE A 553 -13.88 22.74 -15.83
C PHE A 553 -13.81 21.66 -16.91
N ALA A 554 -13.21 20.50 -16.63
CA ALA A 554 -13.19 19.34 -17.53
C ALA A 554 -14.58 18.92 -17.97
N LEU A 555 -15.48 18.75 -16.99
CA LEU A 555 -16.85 18.32 -17.20
C LEU A 555 -17.62 19.37 -17.99
N LEU A 556 -17.41 20.66 -17.68
CA LEU A 556 -17.96 21.76 -18.45
C LEU A 556 -17.47 21.75 -19.90
N ALA A 557 -16.16 21.59 -20.13
CA ALA A 557 -15.58 21.51 -21.47
C ALA A 557 -16.09 20.29 -22.25
N ALA A 558 -16.20 19.13 -21.60
CA ALA A 558 -16.78 17.91 -22.16
C ALA A 558 -18.23 18.12 -22.58
N PHE A 559 -19.02 18.74 -21.70
CA PHE A 559 -20.43 19.06 -21.94
C PHE A 559 -20.59 20.05 -23.10
N LEU A 560 -19.76 21.11 -23.16
CA LEU A 560 -19.76 22.07 -24.27
C LEU A 560 -19.37 21.41 -25.60
N ASN A 561 -18.39 20.50 -25.60
CA ASN A 561 -18.04 19.71 -26.78
C ASN A 561 -19.18 18.78 -27.22
N LEU A 562 -19.88 18.14 -26.28
CA LEU A 562 -21.05 17.30 -26.56
C LEU A 562 -22.21 18.11 -27.16
N LEU A 563 -22.48 19.30 -26.61
CA LEU A 563 -23.47 20.23 -27.17
C LEU A 563 -23.09 20.67 -28.59
N GLY A 564 -21.82 20.98 -28.83
CA GLY A 564 -21.29 21.28 -30.17
C GLY A 564 -21.50 20.13 -31.16
N TYR A 565 -21.26 18.89 -30.74
CA TYR A 565 -21.49 17.70 -31.55
C TYR A 565 -22.98 17.47 -31.87
N ILE A 566 -23.87 17.70 -30.90
CA ILE A 566 -25.34 17.57 -31.10
C ILE A 566 -25.85 18.64 -32.07
N ASP A 567 -25.35 19.88 -32.00
CA ASP A 567 -25.72 20.95 -32.93
C ASP A 567 -25.20 20.69 -34.35
N MET A 568 -23.99 20.13 -34.49
CA MET A 568 -23.46 19.67 -35.79
C MET A 568 -24.38 18.63 -36.46
N ARG A 569 -24.96 17.69 -35.69
CA ARG A 569 -25.92 16.70 -36.21
C ARG A 569 -27.22 17.31 -36.71
N LYS A 570 -27.60 18.51 -36.24
CA LYS A 570 -28.88 19.18 -36.55
C LYS A 570 -28.79 20.20 -37.70
N GLN A 571 -27.70 20.19 -38.49
CA GLN A 571 -27.44 21.13 -39.61
C GLN A 571 -27.48 22.63 -39.24
N ARG A 572 -27.46 23.00 -37.96
CA ARG A 572 -27.41 24.39 -37.51
C ARG A 572 -26.00 24.80 -37.12
N SER A 573 -25.17 25.06 -38.14
CA SER A 573 -23.81 25.61 -38.02
C SER A 573 -22.83 24.79 -37.16
N VAL A 574 -21.55 24.84 -37.52
CA VAL A 574 -20.52 23.94 -36.98
C VAL A 574 -20.01 24.37 -35.58
N ILE A 575 -20.64 25.34 -34.92
CA ILE A 575 -20.11 25.95 -33.69
C ILE A 575 -21.26 26.31 -32.73
N TYR A 576 -21.34 25.62 -31.58
CA TYR A 576 -22.13 26.12 -30.44
C TYR A 576 -21.40 27.33 -29.83
N LYS A 577 -21.74 28.54 -30.29
CA LYS A 577 -21.26 29.79 -29.68
C LYS A 577 -22.21 30.15 -28.52
N PRO A 578 -21.78 30.16 -27.25
CA PRO A 578 -22.59 30.74 -26.19
C PRO A 578 -22.82 32.22 -26.53
N ARG A 579 -24.05 32.57 -26.92
CA ARG A 579 -24.42 33.90 -27.44
C ARG A 579 -24.07 35.06 -26.49
N TRP A 580 -23.89 34.77 -25.20
CA TRP A 580 -23.65 35.73 -24.13
C TRP A 580 -22.16 36.04 -23.88
N PHE A 581 -21.21 35.15 -24.21
CA PHE A 581 -19.81 35.31 -23.80
C PHE A 581 -18.90 35.96 -24.86
N PHE A 582 -19.08 35.63 -26.14
CA PHE A 582 -18.10 36.00 -27.18
C PHE A 582 -18.45 37.24 -28.03
N ARG A 583 -19.67 37.79 -27.95
CA ARG A 583 -20.10 38.90 -28.83
C ARG A 583 -19.34 40.23 -28.66
N ARG A 584 -18.61 40.44 -27.55
CA ARG A 584 -17.92 41.72 -27.27
C ARG A 584 -16.39 41.69 -27.35
N LYS A 585 -15.74 40.52 -27.45
CA LYS A 585 -14.26 40.39 -27.38
C LYS A 585 -13.57 39.89 -28.64
N GLU A 586 -14.31 39.50 -29.69
CA GLU A 586 -13.72 38.98 -30.95
C GLU A 586 -12.77 40.01 -31.63
N GLY A 587 -13.10 41.30 -31.62
CA GLY A 587 -12.23 42.33 -32.20
C GLY A 587 -10.90 42.57 -31.46
N CYS A 588 -10.89 42.38 -30.14
CA CYS A 588 -9.69 42.59 -29.31
C CYS A 588 -8.72 41.39 -29.39
N PHE A 589 -9.27 40.17 -29.42
CA PHE A 589 -8.46 38.95 -29.52
C PHE A 589 -7.88 38.74 -30.93
N VAL A 590 -8.63 39.09 -31.97
CA VAL A 590 -8.14 39.08 -33.36
C VAL A 590 -7.08 40.19 -33.56
N GLY A 591 -7.31 41.39 -33.04
CA GLY A 591 -6.31 42.48 -33.07
C GLY A 591 -5.01 42.16 -32.31
N PHE A 592 -5.11 41.41 -31.21
CA PHE A 592 -3.96 40.90 -30.45
C PHE A 592 -3.19 39.83 -31.23
N SER A 593 -3.90 38.92 -31.90
CA SER A 593 -3.31 37.85 -32.72
C SER A 593 -2.62 38.35 -34.00
N THR A 594 -3.02 39.50 -34.54
CA THR A 594 -2.40 40.14 -35.71
C THR A 594 -1.33 41.17 -35.35
N SER A 595 -1.16 41.49 -34.06
CA SER A 595 -0.13 42.42 -33.60
C SER A 595 1.22 41.70 -33.53
N GLY A 596 2.31 42.38 -33.91
CA GLY A 596 3.68 41.88 -33.71
C GLY A 596 4.04 41.54 -32.26
N LYS A 597 3.14 41.78 -31.29
CA LYS A 597 3.27 41.39 -29.88
C LYS A 597 3.13 39.88 -29.67
N ILE A 598 2.48 39.15 -30.57
CA ILE A 598 2.37 37.69 -30.47
C ILE A 598 3.74 36.99 -30.52
N LEU A 599 4.73 37.61 -31.16
CA LEU A 599 6.13 37.16 -31.19
C LEU A 599 6.76 37.09 -29.79
N VAL A 600 6.33 37.95 -28.86
CA VAL A 600 6.91 38.05 -27.50
C VAL A 600 6.03 37.37 -26.47
N VAL A 601 4.72 37.44 -26.63
CA VAL A 601 3.76 36.90 -25.64
C VAL A 601 3.75 35.37 -25.64
N LEU A 602 3.82 34.74 -26.82
CA LEU A 602 3.66 33.30 -26.94
C LEU A 602 4.80 32.50 -26.27
N PRO A 603 6.08 32.89 -26.40
CA PRO A 603 7.16 32.24 -25.65
C PRO A 603 7.09 32.49 -24.14
N ILE A 604 6.65 33.67 -23.69
CA ILE A 604 6.46 33.96 -22.25
C ILE A 604 5.35 33.09 -21.65
N LEU A 605 4.22 32.95 -22.37
CA LEU A 605 3.11 32.11 -21.93
C LEU A 605 3.53 30.63 -21.85
N SER A 606 4.36 30.19 -22.79
CA SER A 606 4.96 28.86 -22.80
C SER A 606 5.82 28.61 -21.56
N PHE A 607 6.69 29.56 -21.21
CA PHE A 607 7.51 29.49 -20.00
C PHE A 607 6.64 29.37 -18.73
N LEU A 608 5.63 30.23 -18.57
CA LEU A 608 4.71 30.18 -17.42
C LEU A 608 3.96 28.85 -17.34
N THR A 609 3.56 28.32 -18.49
CA THR A 609 2.85 27.03 -18.57
C THR A 609 3.76 25.88 -18.17
N GLY A 610 5.01 25.85 -18.67
CA GLY A 610 6.01 24.84 -18.29
C GLY A 610 6.34 24.88 -16.79
N PHE A 611 6.45 26.09 -16.22
CA PHE A 611 6.69 26.29 -14.79
C PHE A 611 5.54 25.74 -13.93
N LEU A 612 4.28 26.12 -14.24
CA LEU A 612 3.10 25.68 -13.49
C LEU A 612 2.87 24.16 -13.60
N LEU A 613 3.04 23.58 -14.80
CA LEU A 613 2.90 22.15 -15.00
C LEU A 613 3.94 21.35 -14.22
N SER A 614 5.18 21.85 -14.12
CA SER A 614 6.26 21.19 -13.38
C SER A 614 6.01 21.24 -11.87
N LEU A 615 5.52 22.37 -11.34
CA LEU A 615 5.12 22.49 -9.93
C LEU A 615 3.99 21.53 -9.55
N LEU A 616 2.93 21.47 -10.37
CA LEU A 616 1.79 20.58 -10.11
C LEU A 616 2.21 19.11 -10.17
N ARG A 617 3.15 18.78 -11.06
CA ARG A 617 3.61 17.41 -11.25
C ARG A 617 4.50 16.90 -10.12
N PHE A 618 5.35 17.75 -9.56
CA PHE A 618 6.23 17.37 -8.45
C PHE A 618 5.44 16.78 -7.28
N SER A 619 4.24 17.31 -7.00
CA SER A 619 3.34 16.79 -5.98
C SER A 619 2.77 15.38 -6.26
N CYS A 620 2.96 14.84 -7.46
CA CYS A 620 2.36 13.55 -7.88
C CYS A 620 3.38 12.50 -8.33
N THR A 621 4.56 12.89 -8.82
CA THR A 621 5.58 11.94 -9.28
C THR A 621 6.55 11.67 -8.14
N ASN A 622 6.49 10.46 -7.58
CA ASN A 622 7.32 9.95 -6.48
C ASN A 622 8.82 9.86 -6.86
N GLN A 623 9.42 10.98 -7.25
CA GLN A 623 10.79 11.13 -7.77
C GLN A 623 11.83 11.12 -6.63
N VAL A 624 11.43 10.65 -5.44
CA VAL A 624 12.07 10.89 -4.14
C VAL A 624 13.49 10.30 -4.07
N HIS A 625 13.80 9.22 -4.79
CA HIS A 625 15.07 8.49 -4.62
C HIS A 625 16.33 9.29 -4.99
N LEU A 626 16.35 9.98 -6.14
CA LEU A 626 17.52 10.80 -6.50
C LEU A 626 17.56 12.09 -5.68
N LEU A 627 16.38 12.66 -5.41
CA LEU A 627 16.18 13.87 -4.62
C LEU A 627 16.77 13.75 -3.21
N THR A 628 16.60 12.61 -2.53
CA THR A 628 17.17 12.42 -1.19
C THR A 628 18.69 12.25 -1.24
N ILE A 629 19.23 11.56 -2.25
CA ILE A 629 20.67 11.37 -2.44
C ILE A 629 21.37 12.72 -2.67
N MET A 630 20.82 13.58 -3.53
CA MET A 630 21.41 14.87 -3.87
C MET A 630 21.33 15.84 -2.70
N TYR A 631 20.20 15.85 -1.97
CA TYR A 631 20.02 16.65 -0.76
C TYR A 631 21.04 16.30 0.33
N VAL A 632 21.24 15.01 0.59
CA VAL A 632 22.24 14.52 1.55
C VAL A 632 23.67 14.84 1.08
N ALA A 633 23.94 14.71 -0.22
CA ALA A 633 25.24 15.07 -0.80
C ALA A 633 25.55 16.57 -0.69
N MET A 634 24.51 17.43 -0.69
CA MET A 634 24.64 18.88 -0.49
C MET A 634 24.86 19.29 0.96
N ALA A 635 24.47 18.44 1.93
CA ALA A 635 24.72 18.64 3.34
C ALA A 635 26.18 18.36 3.74
N VAL A 636 26.96 17.66 2.89
CA VAL A 636 28.38 17.37 3.13
C VAL A 636 29.28 18.41 2.43
N PRO A 637 30.04 19.25 3.16
CA PRO A 637 30.80 20.36 2.58
C PRO A 637 31.81 19.95 1.48
N VAL A 638 32.43 18.78 1.63
CA VAL A 638 33.44 18.26 0.70
C VAL A 638 32.85 17.84 -0.65
N LEU A 639 31.57 17.46 -0.67
CA LEU A 639 30.91 16.83 -1.82
C LEU A 639 29.89 17.73 -2.51
N LYS A 640 29.62 18.90 -1.92
CA LYS A 640 28.65 19.88 -2.42
C LYS A 640 28.86 20.23 -3.90
N ASN A 641 30.10 20.41 -4.35
CA ASN A 641 30.40 20.75 -5.75
C ASN A 641 30.07 19.62 -6.72
N GLN A 642 30.36 18.37 -6.33
CA GLN A 642 30.06 17.19 -7.15
C GLN A 642 28.56 16.88 -7.18
N ALA A 643 27.87 17.08 -6.06
CA ALA A 643 26.41 17.00 -5.97
C ALA A 643 25.74 18.01 -6.90
N VAL A 644 26.17 19.27 -6.91
CA VAL A 644 25.66 20.28 -7.85
C VAL A 644 25.89 19.86 -9.30
N LEU A 645 27.07 19.32 -9.62
CA LEU A 645 27.38 18.88 -10.99
C LEU A 645 26.48 17.72 -11.46
N TYR A 646 26.26 16.74 -10.60
CA TYR A 646 25.35 15.62 -10.87
C TYR A 646 23.89 16.06 -10.96
N LEU A 647 23.49 17.07 -10.20
CA LEU A 647 22.15 17.64 -10.24
C LEU A 647 21.90 18.31 -11.59
N LEU A 648 22.89 19.09 -12.06
CA LEU A 648 22.87 19.72 -13.37
C LEU A 648 22.87 18.69 -14.49
N LEU A 649 23.66 17.62 -14.37
CA LEU A 649 23.68 16.52 -15.33
C LEU A 649 22.30 15.86 -15.43
N TYR A 650 21.71 15.48 -14.29
CA TYR A 650 20.39 14.86 -14.23
C TYR A 650 19.33 15.73 -14.90
N ASN A 651 19.21 16.99 -14.50
CA ASN A 651 18.20 17.90 -15.05
C ASN A 651 18.41 18.17 -16.55
N THR A 652 19.65 18.20 -17.01
CA THR A 652 19.99 18.42 -18.43
C THR A 652 19.56 17.21 -19.27
N VAL A 653 19.83 15.99 -18.79
CA VAL A 653 19.41 14.77 -19.50
C VAL A 653 17.90 14.57 -19.40
N PHE A 654 17.27 14.98 -18.29
CA PHE A 654 15.83 14.96 -18.09
C PHE A 654 15.06 15.78 -19.13
N ILE A 655 15.55 16.96 -19.53
CA ILE A 655 14.88 17.79 -20.55
C ILE A 655 15.22 17.39 -21.98
N LEU A 656 16.19 16.49 -22.20
CA LEU A 656 16.68 16.13 -23.53
C LEU A 656 15.56 15.68 -24.49
N PRO A 657 14.58 14.84 -24.09
CA PRO A 657 13.48 14.47 -24.97
C PRO A 657 12.65 15.67 -25.46
N LEU A 658 12.48 16.72 -24.63
CA LEU A 658 11.77 17.94 -25.02
C LEU A 658 12.60 18.79 -25.99
N LEU A 659 13.91 18.88 -25.77
CA LEU A 659 14.80 19.61 -26.69
C LEU A 659 14.83 18.94 -28.07
N VAL A 660 14.88 17.61 -28.13
CA VAL A 660 14.82 16.85 -29.39
C VAL A 660 13.52 17.12 -30.16
N LEU A 661 12.38 17.21 -29.48
CA LEU A 661 11.10 17.55 -30.10
C LEU A 661 11.00 19.01 -30.56
N THR A 662 11.85 19.90 -30.02
CA THR A 662 11.83 21.33 -30.34
C THR A 662 12.46 21.64 -31.70
N VAL A 663 13.48 20.88 -32.06
CA VAL A 663 14.29 21.05 -33.28
C VAL A 663 13.60 20.42 -34.48
#